data_AF-A0A1G7ELL7-F1
#
_entry.id   AF-A0A1G7ELL7-F1
#
_cell.length_a   1.000
_cell.length_b   1.000
_cell.length_c   1.000
_cell.angle_alpha   90.00
_cell.angle_beta   90.00
_cell.angle_gamma   90.00
#
_symmetry.space_group_name_H-M   'P 1'
#
loop_
_entity.id
_entity.type
_entity.pdbx_description
1 polymer ?
#
loop_
_entity_poly.entity_id
_entity_poly.type
_entity_poly.pdbx_seq_one_letter_code
_entity_poly.pdbx_strand_id
1 'polypeptide(L)'
;MEYQNTIEFFFRDIGVPFFTLKVILGFIVPIILCNICIPTILKISKRKNLMDEPGIRSSHNRKIPNLGGIAIFYGISICVPLFAYQLFETYKFLFPALVILLYIGVMDDIVVTRALKKLIVQLIVATLIVVGSDVRIKSLFGLFGIHELNYVFSVLFSIVTFIIIINSFNLIDGIDGLSASFAIVCYIVYAISYYRLGSHNYPMVIFCIIIIGALVGFLRFNLSKGRKKIFMGDTGSLIIGFLLAFTSIYFINIFVVGKGTGDILTYHLSTAPVIAFSLLILPMIDTLNVIIIRILKKRSPFEADKNHIHHKWLKLGMSHINTTFCMVFYYLFIIFVAYKFRHIDINLLFILILSLGFLGAYIPDIIYWHKKRRRMKNTKILALLFLISLISKSCITTKEVRYLQPNEHLTLNEKGLIPYSYEEYKVTKNDIFRLNVITTPEGDAAQFYSAYNTSGVAGVGNVVSNRGGQSGTVNGGNASFYFDGIKVNEDGNIYVFGIGNIAAEGRKVSDIQKDIQEKVDENFLEGKSEVRLNLDGITYYILGDLETVGMAGEKKYYKQHLSIIEALAANGGLNRTVDKRNIILERHYPEGIKRVKLDLTREDIMNSPYYWVQNGDVILLNTREKSLYGFGKEPLQTLTTGVSLVTTALSIYLLISRF
;
A
#
# COMPACT_ATOMS: atom_id res chain seq x y z
N MET A 1 -33.53 5.63 18.23
CA MET A 1 -32.99 4.31 17.83
C MET A 1 -34.07 3.30 17.43
N GLU A 2 -35.24 3.27 18.08
CA GLU A 2 -36.33 2.33 17.72
C GLU A 2 -36.92 2.48 16.30
N TYR A 3 -37.15 3.71 15.83
CA TYR A 3 -37.73 3.96 14.49
C TYR A 3 -36.79 3.66 13.31
N GLN A 4 -35.48 3.67 13.55
CA GLN A 4 -34.47 3.48 12.51
C GLN A 4 -34.42 2.01 12.05
N ASN A 5 -34.74 1.09 12.96
CA ASN A 5 -34.85 -0.33 12.68
C ASN A 5 -36.08 -0.68 11.83
N THR A 6 -37.19 0.05 11.94
CA THR A 6 -38.44 -0.26 11.21
C THR A 6 -38.34 0.05 9.72
N ILE A 7 -37.71 1.17 9.36
CA ILE A 7 -37.52 1.56 7.95
C ILE A 7 -36.46 0.70 7.27
N GLU A 8 -35.33 0.43 7.95
CA GLU A 8 -34.31 -0.46 7.41
C GLU A 8 -34.84 -1.88 7.20
N PHE A 9 -35.71 -2.38 8.09
CA PHE A 9 -36.36 -3.67 7.94
C PHE A 9 -37.33 -3.70 6.75
N PHE A 10 -38.19 -2.69 6.61
CA PHE A 10 -39.14 -2.60 5.49
C PHE A 10 -38.47 -2.61 4.11
N PHE A 11 -37.37 -1.86 3.92
CA PHE A 11 -36.64 -1.86 2.64
C PHE A 11 -35.83 -3.13 2.40
N ARG A 12 -35.37 -3.79 3.47
CA ARG A 12 -34.72 -5.09 3.40
C ARG A 12 -35.69 -6.18 2.92
N ASP A 13 -36.96 -6.12 3.34
CA ASP A 13 -38.03 -7.04 2.90
C ASP A 13 -38.38 -6.87 1.40
N ILE A 14 -38.19 -5.67 0.84
CA ILE A 14 -38.36 -5.39 -0.61
C ILE A 14 -37.11 -5.79 -1.42
N GLY A 15 -36.05 -6.28 -0.76
CA GLY A 15 -34.82 -6.76 -1.40
C GLY A 15 -33.86 -5.65 -1.86
N VAL A 16 -34.07 -4.39 -1.45
CA VAL A 16 -33.19 -3.27 -1.79
C VAL A 16 -32.30 -2.91 -0.60
N PRO A 17 -30.97 -3.05 -0.70
CA PRO A 17 -30.07 -2.66 0.39
C PRO A 17 -30.21 -1.16 0.72
N PHE A 18 -30.37 -0.82 2.00
CA PHE A 18 -30.55 0.56 2.46
C PHE A 18 -29.40 1.50 2.04
N PHE A 19 -28.18 0.97 1.94
CA PHE A 19 -27.03 1.66 1.37
C PHE A 19 -27.27 2.12 -0.08
N THR A 20 -27.79 1.24 -0.93
CA THR A 20 -28.09 1.55 -2.34
C THR A 20 -29.13 2.65 -2.46
N LEU A 21 -30.17 2.62 -1.62
CA LEU A 21 -31.18 3.68 -1.56
C LEU A 21 -30.55 5.03 -1.21
N LYS A 22 -29.68 5.07 -0.19
CA LYS A 22 -28.94 6.28 0.20
C LYS A 22 -28.02 6.80 -0.89
N VAL A 23 -27.38 5.92 -1.66
CA VAL A 23 -26.56 6.31 -2.82
C VAL A 23 -27.42 6.94 -3.91
N ILE A 24 -28.54 6.32 -4.28
CA ILE A 24 -29.45 6.83 -5.32
C ILE A 24 -30.05 8.18 -4.90
N LEU A 25 -30.61 8.27 -3.70
CA LEU A 25 -31.21 9.51 -3.19
C LEU A 25 -30.15 10.58 -2.95
N GLY A 26 -28.99 10.19 -2.41
CA GLY A 26 -27.84 11.05 -2.22
C GLY A 26 -27.34 11.66 -3.54
N PHE A 27 -27.50 10.98 -4.68
CA PHE A 27 -27.17 11.55 -5.99
C PHE A 27 -28.28 12.47 -6.53
N ILE A 28 -29.54 12.01 -6.47
CA ILE A 28 -30.68 12.66 -7.14
C ILE A 28 -31.15 13.92 -6.41
N VAL A 29 -31.29 13.86 -5.08
CA VAL A 29 -31.83 14.96 -4.28
C VAL A 29 -31.01 16.25 -4.40
N PRO A 30 -29.66 16.27 -4.28
CA PRO A 30 -28.90 17.51 -4.45
C PRO A 30 -28.94 18.04 -5.89
N ILE A 31 -29.11 17.19 -6.91
CA ILE A 31 -29.35 17.63 -8.29
C ILE A 31 -30.67 18.41 -8.37
N ILE A 32 -31.74 17.87 -7.78
CA ILE A 32 -33.05 18.52 -7.74
C ILE A 32 -32.96 19.86 -7.00
N LEU A 33 -32.34 19.87 -5.81
CA LEU A 33 -32.15 21.09 -5.02
C LEU A 33 -31.39 22.17 -5.82
N CYS A 34 -30.29 21.82 -6.50
CA CYS A 34 -29.57 22.77 -7.34
C CYS A 34 -30.42 23.31 -8.49
N ASN A 35 -31.22 22.45 -9.15
CA ASN A 35 -32.12 22.86 -10.22
C ASN A 35 -33.25 23.80 -9.75
N ILE A 36 -33.63 23.75 -8.47
CA ILE A 36 -34.63 24.65 -7.86
C ILE A 36 -33.97 25.95 -7.37
N CYS A 37 -32.82 25.84 -6.69
CA CYS A 37 -32.12 26.98 -6.11
C CYS A 37 -31.55 27.93 -7.17
N ILE A 38 -30.89 27.40 -8.21
CA ILE A 38 -30.16 28.23 -9.20
C ILE A 38 -31.09 29.20 -9.95
N PRO A 39 -32.26 28.81 -10.49
CA PRO A 39 -33.19 29.76 -11.11
C PRO A 39 -33.62 30.89 -10.16
N THR A 40 -33.81 30.58 -8.88
CA THR A 40 -34.16 31.56 -7.84
C THR A 40 -33.01 32.53 -7.59
N ILE A 41 -31.79 32.02 -7.44
CA ILE A 41 -30.57 32.82 -7.29
C ILE A 41 -30.38 33.73 -8.52
N LEU A 42 -30.56 33.20 -9.73
CA LEU A 42 -30.47 33.99 -10.97
C LEU A 42 -31.51 35.14 -11.00
N LYS A 43 -32.73 34.91 -10.52
CA LYS A 43 -33.79 35.94 -10.46
C LYS A 43 -33.44 37.04 -9.45
N ILE A 44 -32.96 36.67 -8.26
CA ILE A 44 -32.56 37.61 -7.21
C ILE A 44 -31.34 38.41 -7.65
N SER A 45 -30.32 37.74 -8.19
CA SER A 45 -29.07 38.36 -8.64
C SER A 45 -29.33 39.43 -9.69
N LYS A 46 -30.25 39.18 -10.64
CA LYS A 46 -30.67 40.18 -11.64
C LYS A 46 -31.44 41.34 -11.04
N ARG A 47 -32.34 41.08 -10.08
CA ARG A 47 -33.14 42.14 -9.42
C ARG A 47 -32.29 43.05 -8.53
N LYS A 48 -31.24 42.50 -7.91
CA LYS A 48 -30.37 43.21 -6.97
C LYS A 48 -29.02 43.63 -7.60
N ASN A 49 -28.83 43.43 -8.91
CA ASN A 49 -27.57 43.68 -9.62
C ASN A 49 -26.32 43.04 -8.98
N LEU A 50 -26.49 41.85 -8.38
CA LEU A 50 -25.40 41.05 -7.82
C LEU A 50 -24.77 40.19 -8.93
N MET A 51 -24.04 40.83 -9.84
CA MET A 51 -23.45 40.17 -11.01
C MET A 51 -22.00 40.61 -11.20
N ASP A 52 -21.14 39.67 -11.58
CA ASP A 52 -19.75 39.95 -11.89
C ASP A 52 -19.64 40.74 -13.21
N GLU A 53 -18.98 41.90 -13.17
CA GLU A 53 -18.85 42.79 -14.31
C GLU A 53 -17.59 42.46 -15.13
N PRO A 54 -17.67 42.45 -16.47
CA PRO A 54 -16.52 42.16 -17.30
C PRO A 54 -15.47 43.27 -17.17
N GLY A 55 -14.28 42.93 -16.66
CA GLY A 55 -13.13 43.83 -16.51
C GLY A 55 -11.92 43.41 -17.33
N ILE A 56 -10.78 44.11 -17.19
CA ILE A 56 -9.53 43.84 -17.93
C ILE A 56 -8.94 42.43 -17.64
N ARG A 57 -9.46 41.75 -16.61
CA ARG A 57 -9.03 40.42 -16.17
C ARG A 57 -10.08 39.32 -16.37
N SER A 58 -11.32 39.67 -16.76
CA SER A 58 -12.40 38.68 -16.90
C SER A 58 -12.25 37.86 -18.18
N SER A 59 -12.59 36.58 -18.09
CA SER A 59 -12.62 35.66 -19.24
C SER A 59 -13.98 35.64 -19.96
N HIS A 60 -14.88 36.54 -19.55
CA HIS A 60 -16.24 36.72 -20.05
C HIS A 60 -16.48 38.17 -20.52
N ASN A 61 -17.46 38.32 -21.42
CA ASN A 61 -17.83 39.60 -22.04
C ASN A 61 -19.22 40.11 -21.58
N ARG A 62 -19.87 39.44 -20.61
CA ARG A 62 -21.24 39.74 -20.17
C ARG A 62 -21.35 39.60 -18.66
N LYS A 63 -22.19 40.42 -18.01
CA LYS A 63 -22.47 40.31 -16.58
C LYS A 63 -23.08 38.94 -16.25
N ILE A 64 -22.42 38.16 -15.39
CA ILE A 64 -22.84 36.81 -14.99
C ILE A 64 -22.86 36.72 -13.46
N PRO A 65 -23.93 36.20 -12.83
CA PRO A 65 -23.96 36.01 -11.38
C PRO A 65 -22.89 35.00 -10.91
N ASN A 66 -22.21 35.29 -9.80
CA ASN A 66 -21.19 34.45 -9.15
C ASN A 66 -21.71 33.66 -7.94
N LEU A 67 -22.99 33.72 -7.61
CA LEU A 67 -23.57 33.12 -6.40
C LEU A 67 -23.92 31.61 -6.53
N GLY A 68 -23.28 30.88 -7.45
CA GLY A 68 -23.58 29.46 -7.69
C GLY A 68 -23.25 28.55 -6.51
N GLY A 69 -22.23 28.92 -5.74
CA GLY A 69 -21.81 28.20 -4.53
C GLY A 69 -22.89 28.07 -3.46
N ILE A 70 -23.84 29.01 -3.40
CA ILE A 70 -24.98 28.94 -2.48
C ILE A 70 -25.85 27.70 -2.78
N ALA A 71 -26.12 27.42 -4.06
CA ALA A 71 -26.91 26.25 -4.44
C ALA A 71 -26.17 24.94 -4.12
N ILE A 72 -24.86 24.90 -4.37
CA ILE A 72 -23.99 23.77 -4.03
C ILE A 72 -24.01 23.52 -2.52
N PHE A 73 -23.84 24.58 -1.72
CA PHE A 73 -23.89 24.51 -0.27
C PHE A 73 -25.23 23.94 0.22
N TYR A 74 -26.37 24.42 -0.27
CA TYR A 74 -27.67 23.91 0.16
C TYR A 74 -27.87 22.44 -0.22
N GLY A 75 -27.46 22.06 -1.43
CA GLY A 75 -27.48 20.66 -1.88
C GLY A 75 -26.71 19.74 -0.92
N ILE A 76 -25.51 20.15 -0.52
CA ILE A 76 -24.65 19.38 0.39
C ILE A 76 -25.19 19.43 1.83
N SER A 77 -25.43 20.62 2.37
CA SER A 77 -25.78 20.84 3.77
C SER A 77 -27.15 20.27 4.16
N ILE A 78 -28.07 20.10 3.21
CA ILE A 78 -29.35 19.42 3.46
C ILE A 78 -29.19 17.91 3.31
N CYS A 79 -28.46 17.43 2.30
CA CYS A 79 -28.40 16.00 1.99
C CYS A 79 -27.44 15.22 2.89
N VAL A 80 -26.32 15.79 3.33
CA VAL A 80 -25.34 15.09 4.19
C VAL A 80 -25.98 14.69 5.53
N PRO A 81 -26.72 15.57 6.25
CA PRO A 81 -27.36 15.16 7.50
C PRO A 81 -28.45 14.11 7.30
N LEU A 82 -29.10 14.08 6.12
CA LEU A 82 -30.16 13.12 5.84
C LEU A 82 -29.63 11.72 5.49
N PHE A 83 -28.59 11.65 4.65
CA PHE A 83 -28.12 10.37 4.10
C PHE A 83 -26.79 9.88 4.70
N ALA A 84 -25.96 10.77 5.24
CA ALA A 84 -24.65 10.50 5.81
C ALA A 84 -24.48 11.12 7.22
N TYR A 85 -25.53 11.06 8.04
CA TYR A 85 -25.59 11.66 9.38
C TYR A 85 -24.42 11.27 10.30
N GLN A 86 -23.87 10.06 10.15
CA GLN A 86 -22.75 9.56 10.96
C GLN A 86 -21.50 10.45 10.86
N LEU A 87 -21.34 11.17 9.74
CA LEU A 87 -20.23 12.10 9.57
C LEU A 87 -20.35 13.32 10.48
N PHE A 88 -21.56 13.79 10.81
CA PHE A 88 -21.72 14.91 11.75
C PHE A 88 -21.51 14.49 13.20
N GLU A 89 -21.86 13.24 13.54
CA GLU A 89 -21.56 12.69 14.87
C GLU A 89 -20.06 12.54 15.07
N THR A 90 -19.36 12.03 14.05
CA THR A 90 -17.91 11.80 14.10
C THR A 90 -17.11 13.10 13.96
N TYR A 91 -17.51 13.99 13.05
CA TYR A 91 -16.82 15.24 12.71
C TYR A 91 -17.68 16.46 13.01
N LYS A 92 -17.88 16.72 14.32
CA LYS A 92 -18.79 17.75 14.83
C LYS A 92 -18.54 19.16 14.28
N PHE A 93 -17.31 19.46 13.89
CA PHE A 93 -16.93 20.78 13.35
C PHE A 93 -17.07 20.90 11.82
N LEU A 94 -17.50 19.84 11.12
CA LEU A 94 -17.71 19.87 9.67
C LEU A 94 -18.84 20.82 9.25
N PHE A 95 -19.99 20.79 9.93
CA PHE A 95 -21.12 21.69 9.60
C PHE A 95 -20.79 23.16 9.89
N PRO A 96 -20.31 23.53 11.10
CA PRO A 96 -19.97 24.91 11.40
C PRO A 96 -18.90 25.46 10.45
N ALA A 97 -17.89 24.66 10.09
CA ALA A 97 -16.89 25.02 9.09
C ALA A 97 -17.50 25.42 7.74
N LEU A 98 -18.44 24.61 7.23
CA LEU A 98 -19.14 24.90 5.97
C LEU A 98 -19.97 26.18 6.04
N VAL A 99 -20.64 26.45 7.17
CA VAL A 99 -21.43 27.69 7.37
C VAL A 99 -20.53 28.92 7.41
N ILE A 100 -19.39 28.84 8.09
CA ILE A 100 -18.40 29.93 8.13
C ILE A 100 -17.84 30.21 6.74
N LEU A 101 -17.50 29.16 5.98
CA LEU A 101 -17.02 29.27 4.60
C LEU A 101 -18.08 29.85 3.64
N LEU A 102 -19.34 29.45 3.81
CA LEU A 102 -20.46 30.04 3.07
C LEU A 102 -20.51 31.56 3.31
N TYR A 103 -20.44 32.01 4.57
CA TYR A 103 -20.55 33.43 4.89
C TYR A 103 -19.41 34.26 4.28
N ILE A 104 -18.15 33.85 4.49
CA ILE A 104 -17.00 34.57 3.92
C ILE A 104 -17.01 34.56 2.39
N GLY A 105 -17.41 33.44 1.78
CA GLY A 105 -17.52 33.30 0.34
C GLY A 105 -18.60 34.20 -0.26
N VAL A 106 -19.80 34.22 0.34
CA VAL A 106 -20.90 35.07 -0.13
C VAL A 106 -20.56 36.54 0.09
N MET A 107 -19.93 36.88 1.22
CA MET A 107 -19.44 38.24 1.47
C MET A 107 -18.42 38.67 0.41
N ASP A 108 -17.55 37.76 -0.01
CA ASP A 108 -16.60 38.04 -1.08
C ASP A 108 -17.24 38.20 -2.45
N ASP A 109 -18.16 37.31 -2.80
CA ASP A 109 -18.88 37.35 -4.07
C ASP A 109 -19.70 38.64 -4.24
N ILE A 110 -20.12 39.29 -3.13
CA ILE A 110 -20.91 40.54 -3.15
C ILE A 110 -20.05 41.80 -2.99
N VAL A 111 -19.13 41.83 -2.02
CA VAL A 111 -18.46 43.08 -1.58
C VAL A 111 -16.97 43.11 -1.94
N VAL A 112 -16.39 42.02 -2.45
CA VAL A 112 -14.94 41.85 -2.70
C VAL A 112 -14.12 42.12 -1.43
N THR A 113 -13.72 41.04 -0.76
CA THR A 113 -13.05 41.09 0.53
C THR A 113 -11.53 41.07 0.39
N ARG A 114 -10.83 41.63 1.38
CA ARG A 114 -9.37 41.61 1.41
C ARG A 114 -8.86 40.19 1.63
N ALA A 115 -7.82 39.80 0.90
CA ALA A 115 -7.22 38.46 0.95
C ALA A 115 -6.84 38.01 2.39
N LEU A 116 -6.35 38.92 3.24
CA LEU A 116 -6.02 38.62 4.64
C LEU A 116 -7.25 38.18 5.45
N LYS A 117 -8.42 38.77 5.22
CA LYS A 117 -9.66 38.38 5.93
C LYS A 117 -10.06 36.94 5.56
N LYS A 118 -9.94 36.58 4.27
CA LYS A 118 -10.18 35.20 3.81
C LYS A 118 -9.22 34.22 4.47
N LEU A 119 -7.93 34.56 4.52
CA LEU A 119 -6.90 33.71 5.11
C LEU A 119 -7.15 33.46 6.61
N ILE A 120 -7.55 34.48 7.36
CA ILE A 120 -7.90 34.34 8.79
C ILE A 120 -9.09 33.39 8.96
N VAL A 121 -10.13 33.50 8.13
CA VAL A 121 -11.29 32.61 8.21
C VAL A 121 -10.91 31.17 7.83
N GLN A 122 -10.10 30.98 6.79
CA GLN A 122 -9.57 29.66 6.41
C GLN A 122 -8.73 29.05 7.55
N LEU A 123 -7.93 29.86 8.24
CA LEU A 123 -7.15 29.42 9.41
C LEU A 123 -8.07 28.96 10.55
N ILE A 124 -9.12 29.72 10.86
CA ILE A 124 -10.11 29.34 11.89
C ILE A 124 -10.78 28.02 11.51
N VAL A 125 -11.29 27.90 10.29
CA VAL A 125 -12.00 26.71 9.83
C VAL A 125 -11.08 25.48 9.78
N ALA A 126 -9.85 25.64 9.29
CA ALA A 126 -8.85 24.58 9.30
C ALA A 126 -8.51 24.14 10.74
N THR A 127 -8.37 25.08 11.68
CA THR A 127 -8.09 24.77 13.08
C THR A 127 -9.25 24.01 13.73
N LEU A 128 -10.51 24.43 13.49
CA LEU A 128 -11.69 23.76 14.02
C LEU A 128 -11.75 22.28 13.61
N ILE A 129 -11.38 21.98 12.36
CA ILE A 129 -11.40 20.60 11.84
C ILE A 129 -10.20 19.78 12.31
N VAL A 130 -9.00 20.36 12.24
CA VAL A 130 -7.76 19.67 12.59
C VAL A 130 -7.69 19.38 14.09
N VAL A 131 -8.00 20.37 14.93
CA VAL A 131 -7.93 20.23 16.39
C VAL A 131 -9.24 19.71 16.96
N GLY A 132 -10.38 20.27 16.55
CA GLY A 132 -11.68 19.93 17.11
C GLY A 132 -12.25 18.59 16.63
N SER A 133 -11.83 18.10 15.46
CA SER A 133 -12.31 16.83 14.88
C SER A 133 -11.20 15.82 14.60
N ASP A 134 -9.97 16.08 15.04
CA ASP A 134 -8.76 15.26 14.83
C ASP A 134 -8.54 14.83 13.35
N VAL A 135 -9.01 15.65 12.40
CA VAL A 135 -8.80 15.40 10.96
C VAL A 135 -7.46 16.01 10.56
N ARG A 136 -6.39 15.26 10.82
CA ARG A 136 -5.00 15.69 10.58
C ARG A 136 -4.19 14.59 9.90
N ILE A 137 -3.17 14.94 9.13
CA ILE A 137 -2.24 14.00 8.52
C ILE A 137 -1.37 13.40 9.62
N LYS A 138 -1.60 12.14 9.99
CA LYS A 138 -0.89 11.46 11.09
C LYS A 138 0.44 10.83 10.65
N SER A 139 0.52 10.40 9.39
CA SER A 139 1.70 9.74 8.82
C SER A 139 1.90 10.13 7.37
N LEU A 140 3.16 10.18 6.95
CA LEU A 140 3.60 10.35 5.56
C LEU A 140 4.05 9.03 4.92
N PHE A 141 3.92 7.90 5.63
CA PHE A 141 4.12 6.55 5.11
C PHE A 141 5.51 6.30 4.47
N GLY A 142 6.55 7.02 4.93
CA GLY A 142 7.91 6.92 4.40
C GLY A 142 8.23 7.90 3.28
N LEU A 143 7.30 8.80 2.93
CA LEU A 143 7.58 9.90 2.02
C LEU A 143 8.66 10.81 2.65
N PHE A 144 9.72 11.07 1.91
CA PHE A 144 10.93 11.75 2.39
C PHE A 144 11.62 11.06 3.59
N GLY A 145 11.38 9.76 3.79
CA GLY A 145 11.86 9.02 4.96
C GLY A 145 11.06 9.30 6.24
N ILE A 146 9.96 10.06 6.15
CA ILE A 146 9.12 10.42 7.29
C ILE A 146 7.94 9.46 7.37
N HIS A 147 7.82 8.74 8.49
CA HIS A 147 6.68 7.88 8.77
C HIS A 147 5.67 8.65 9.61
N GLU A 148 5.66 8.45 10.93
CA GLU A 148 4.72 9.10 11.83
C GLU A 148 5.14 10.55 12.14
N LEU A 149 4.14 11.43 12.21
CA LEU A 149 4.34 12.83 12.60
C LEU A 149 3.99 13.02 14.08
N ASN A 150 4.86 13.72 14.81
CA ASN A 150 4.52 14.23 16.14
C ASN A 150 3.24 15.09 16.05
N TYR A 151 2.40 15.02 17.07
CA TYR A 151 1.14 15.76 17.16
C TYR A 151 1.24 17.24 16.74
N VAL A 152 2.21 18.00 17.26
CA VAL A 152 2.33 19.45 16.97
C VAL A 152 2.62 19.69 15.48
N PHE A 153 3.57 18.94 14.92
CA PHE A 153 3.89 19.03 13.49
C PHE A 153 2.73 18.56 12.62
N SER A 154 2.05 17.49 13.02
CA SER A 154 0.86 16.97 12.33
C SER A 154 -0.27 18.01 12.27
N VAL A 155 -0.54 18.71 13.38
CA VAL A 155 -1.54 19.77 13.45
C VAL A 155 -1.16 20.94 12.53
N LEU A 156 0.04 21.49 12.69
CA LEU A 156 0.51 22.62 11.88
C LEU A 156 0.52 22.29 10.39
N PHE A 157 1.06 21.13 10.02
CA PHE A 157 1.13 20.67 8.64
C PHE A 157 -0.26 20.49 8.03
N SER A 158 -1.21 19.97 8.80
CA SER A 158 -2.60 19.78 8.33
C SER A 158 -3.32 21.10 8.11
N ILE A 159 -3.16 22.07 9.04
CA ILE A 159 -3.75 23.41 8.91
C ILE A 159 -3.24 24.09 7.64
N VAL A 160 -1.92 24.06 7.42
CA VAL A 160 -1.30 24.61 6.21
C VAL A 160 -1.82 23.89 4.96
N THR A 161 -1.93 22.55 5.01
CA THR A 161 -2.45 21.75 3.90
C THR A 161 -3.89 22.13 3.54
N PHE A 162 -4.78 22.31 4.51
CA PHE A 162 -6.15 22.80 4.27
C PHE A 162 -6.14 24.15 3.55
N ILE A 163 -5.38 25.12 4.06
CA ILE A 163 -5.30 26.47 3.49
C ILE A 163 -4.76 26.43 2.05
N ILE A 164 -3.71 25.65 1.79
CA ILE A 164 -3.13 25.51 0.45
C ILE A 164 -4.15 24.89 -0.50
N ILE A 165 -4.83 23.80 -0.12
CA ILE A 165 -5.82 23.14 -0.99
C ILE A 165 -7.01 24.06 -1.27
N ILE A 166 -7.55 24.74 -0.26
CA ILE A 166 -8.66 25.68 -0.41
C ILE A 166 -8.31 26.78 -1.42
N ASN A 167 -7.17 27.44 -1.24
CA ASN A 167 -6.75 28.53 -2.13
C ASN A 167 -6.38 28.03 -3.53
N SER A 168 -5.74 26.87 -3.62
CA SER A 168 -5.36 26.30 -4.91
C SER A 168 -6.57 25.88 -5.74
N PHE A 169 -7.59 25.34 -5.09
CA PHE A 169 -8.85 25.02 -5.76
C PHE A 169 -9.59 26.30 -6.20
N ASN A 170 -9.57 27.36 -5.39
CA ASN A 170 -10.14 28.65 -5.80
C ASN A 170 -9.47 29.19 -7.07
N LEU A 171 -8.14 29.08 -7.18
CA LEU A 171 -7.38 29.60 -8.33
C LEU A 171 -7.65 28.88 -9.66
N ILE A 172 -8.08 27.62 -9.65
CA ILE A 172 -8.42 26.89 -10.88
C ILE A 172 -9.83 27.20 -11.39
N ASP A 173 -10.68 27.86 -10.60
CA ASP A 173 -12.04 28.26 -10.97
C ASP A 173 -12.09 29.50 -11.89
N GLY A 174 -11.26 29.49 -12.94
CA GLY A 174 -11.13 30.61 -13.89
C GLY A 174 -11.81 30.41 -15.25
N ILE A 175 -12.24 29.19 -15.56
CA ILE A 175 -12.87 28.82 -16.83
C ILE A 175 -14.10 27.92 -16.62
N ASP A 176 -15.02 27.97 -17.58
CA ASP A 176 -16.27 27.22 -17.52
C ASP A 176 -16.05 25.71 -17.40
N GLY A 177 -16.66 25.11 -16.37
CA GLY A 177 -16.73 23.67 -16.14
C GLY A 177 -15.47 23.03 -15.56
N LEU A 178 -14.34 23.74 -15.43
CA LEU A 178 -13.07 23.12 -15.00
C LEU A 178 -13.11 22.65 -13.55
N SER A 179 -13.37 23.57 -12.60
CA SER A 179 -13.40 23.30 -11.16
C SER A 179 -14.40 22.19 -10.80
N ALA A 180 -15.64 22.30 -11.31
CA ALA A 180 -16.70 21.33 -11.07
C ALA A 180 -16.40 19.96 -11.70
N SER A 181 -15.94 19.89 -12.95
CA SER A 181 -15.60 18.60 -13.59
C SER A 181 -14.41 17.92 -12.91
N PHE A 182 -13.40 18.69 -12.54
CA PHE A 182 -12.25 18.21 -11.78
C PHE A 182 -12.67 17.63 -10.42
N ALA A 183 -13.49 18.36 -9.66
CA ALA A 183 -13.99 17.88 -8.37
C ALA A 183 -14.87 16.64 -8.51
N ILE A 184 -15.76 16.56 -9.52
CA ILE A 184 -16.56 15.36 -9.81
C ILE A 184 -15.65 14.15 -10.01
N VAL A 185 -14.62 14.27 -10.83
CA VAL A 185 -13.65 13.17 -11.06
C VAL A 185 -12.98 12.76 -9.74
N CYS A 186 -12.53 13.70 -8.93
CA CYS A 186 -11.93 13.41 -7.62
C CYS A 186 -12.89 12.61 -6.73
N TYR A 187 -14.14 13.09 -6.58
CA TYR A 187 -15.13 12.42 -5.73
C TYR A 187 -15.58 11.06 -6.27
N ILE A 188 -15.58 10.84 -7.60
CA ILE A 188 -15.83 9.51 -8.16
C ILE A 188 -14.72 8.54 -7.72
N VAL A 189 -13.45 8.97 -7.84
CA VAL A 189 -12.32 8.13 -7.46
C VAL A 189 -12.28 7.89 -5.95
N TYR A 190 -12.60 8.89 -5.12
CA TYR A 190 -12.75 8.72 -3.67
C TYR A 190 -13.90 7.78 -3.33
N ALA A 191 -15.08 7.94 -3.94
CA ALA A 191 -16.24 7.07 -3.72
C ALA A 191 -15.92 5.60 -4.03
N ILE A 192 -15.26 5.33 -5.18
CA ILE A 192 -14.81 3.99 -5.55
C ILE A 192 -13.80 3.46 -4.53
N SER A 193 -12.84 4.29 -4.11
CA SER A 193 -11.81 3.89 -3.16
C SER A 193 -12.40 3.53 -1.79
N TYR A 194 -13.32 4.35 -1.25
CA TYR A 194 -13.99 4.08 0.02
C TYR A 194 -14.90 2.86 -0.05
N TYR A 195 -15.62 2.67 -1.15
CA TYR A 195 -16.47 1.49 -1.34
C TYR A 195 -15.64 0.19 -1.30
N ARG A 196 -14.44 0.21 -1.88
CA ARG A 196 -13.51 -0.94 -1.90
C ARG A 196 -12.90 -1.24 -0.53
N LEU A 197 -12.95 -0.30 0.42
CA LEU A 197 -12.46 -0.47 1.80
C LEU A 197 -13.55 -1.02 2.75
N GLY A 198 -14.73 -1.38 2.24
CA GLY A 198 -15.77 -2.08 2.99
C GLY A 198 -16.82 -1.17 3.65
N SER A 199 -17.78 -1.81 4.33
CA SER A 199 -19.01 -1.19 4.84
C SER A 199 -18.79 -0.07 5.85
N HIS A 200 -17.72 -0.11 6.63
CA HIS A 200 -17.37 0.96 7.56
C HIS A 200 -17.16 2.32 6.87
N ASN A 201 -16.78 2.33 5.60
CA ASN A 201 -16.53 3.55 4.83
C ASN A 201 -17.73 4.03 4.01
N TYR A 202 -18.89 3.35 4.09
CA TYR A 202 -20.11 3.71 3.34
C TYR A 202 -20.60 5.14 3.57
N PRO A 203 -20.54 5.74 4.79
CA PRO A 203 -20.91 7.14 4.97
C PRO A 203 -20.08 8.10 4.09
N MET A 204 -18.79 7.82 3.90
CA MET A 204 -17.91 8.61 3.03
C MET A 204 -18.19 8.38 1.55
N VAL A 205 -18.62 7.18 1.14
CA VAL A 205 -19.11 6.93 -0.22
C VAL A 205 -20.33 7.82 -0.50
N ILE A 206 -21.32 7.80 0.40
CA ILE A 206 -22.54 8.61 0.27
C ILE A 206 -22.21 10.10 0.25
N PHE A 207 -21.27 10.55 1.10
CA PHE A 207 -20.79 11.93 1.12
C PHE A 207 -20.22 12.37 -0.23
N CYS A 208 -19.35 11.56 -0.84
CA CYS A 208 -18.81 11.83 -2.17
C CYS A 208 -19.93 11.91 -3.22
N ILE A 209 -20.90 10.99 -3.17
CA ILE A 209 -22.03 10.93 -4.11
C ILE A 209 -22.94 12.17 -4.00
N ILE A 210 -23.19 12.67 -2.78
CA ILE A 210 -23.94 13.92 -2.55
C ILE A 210 -23.25 15.11 -3.21
N ILE A 211 -21.93 15.21 -3.03
CA ILE A 211 -21.14 16.30 -3.61
C ILE A 211 -21.14 16.20 -5.14
N ILE A 212 -20.99 14.98 -5.69
CA ILE A 212 -21.11 14.74 -7.14
C ILE A 212 -22.48 15.22 -7.64
N GLY A 213 -23.58 14.84 -6.96
CA GLY A 213 -24.92 15.27 -7.35
C GLY A 213 -25.09 16.79 -7.33
N ALA A 214 -24.61 17.47 -6.28
CA ALA A 214 -24.65 18.93 -6.20
C ALA A 214 -23.84 19.59 -7.35
N LEU A 215 -22.65 19.07 -7.63
CA LEU A 215 -21.79 19.57 -8.72
C LEU A 215 -22.38 19.30 -10.10
N VAL A 216 -22.99 18.13 -10.34
CA VAL A 216 -23.68 17.82 -11.61
C VAL A 216 -24.87 18.75 -11.82
N GLY A 217 -25.66 18.99 -10.76
CA GLY A 217 -26.77 19.95 -10.78
C GLY A 217 -26.31 21.37 -11.13
N PHE A 218 -25.19 21.82 -10.55
CA PHE A 218 -24.57 23.10 -10.85
C PHE A 218 -23.96 23.18 -12.27
N LEU A 219 -23.25 22.13 -12.70
CA LEU A 219 -22.50 22.08 -13.96
C LEU A 219 -23.41 22.34 -15.18
N ARG A 220 -24.66 21.88 -15.12
CA ARG A 220 -25.70 22.16 -16.12
C ARG A 220 -25.86 23.66 -16.40
N PHE A 221 -25.86 24.48 -15.36
CA PHE A 221 -26.04 25.93 -15.48
C PHE A 221 -24.72 26.64 -15.78
N ASN A 222 -23.61 26.14 -15.24
CA ASN A 222 -22.28 26.70 -15.49
C ASN A 222 -21.86 26.60 -16.96
N LEU A 223 -22.09 25.44 -17.58
CA LEU A 223 -21.84 25.20 -19.00
C LEU A 223 -22.91 25.81 -19.93
N SER A 224 -24.00 26.35 -19.36
CA SER A 224 -25.05 26.98 -20.17
C SER A 224 -24.61 28.33 -20.75
N LYS A 225 -25.29 28.76 -21.82
CA LYS A 225 -25.06 30.06 -22.46
C LYS A 225 -26.20 31.04 -22.14
N GLY A 226 -25.88 32.33 -22.12
CA GLY A 226 -26.87 33.39 -22.01
C GLY A 226 -27.48 33.53 -20.61
N ARG A 227 -28.82 33.66 -20.53
CA ARG A 227 -29.54 34.10 -19.31
C ARG A 227 -29.55 33.10 -18.15
N LYS A 228 -29.20 31.83 -18.41
CA LYS A 228 -29.19 30.74 -17.43
C LYS A 228 -27.80 30.48 -16.83
N LYS A 229 -26.77 31.18 -17.32
CA LYS A 229 -25.38 30.99 -16.91
C LYS A 229 -25.14 31.55 -15.51
N ILE A 230 -24.39 30.81 -14.71
CA ILE A 230 -23.97 31.17 -13.35
C ILE A 230 -22.54 30.66 -13.12
N PHE A 231 -21.71 31.45 -12.43
CA PHE A 231 -20.39 31.03 -11.97
C PHE A 231 -20.46 30.44 -10.57
N MET A 232 -19.47 29.63 -10.23
CA MET A 232 -19.38 28.95 -8.94
C MET A 232 -19.13 29.97 -7.82
N GLY A 233 -18.30 30.98 -8.12
CA GLY A 233 -17.93 32.04 -7.19
C GLY A 233 -16.99 31.56 -6.11
N ASP A 234 -16.47 32.51 -5.34
CA ASP A 234 -15.60 32.24 -4.20
C ASP A 234 -16.33 31.39 -3.15
N THR A 235 -17.64 31.57 -3.00
CA THR A 235 -18.46 30.70 -2.15
C THR A 235 -18.30 29.23 -2.49
N GLY A 236 -18.48 28.87 -3.76
CA GLY A 236 -18.47 27.48 -4.18
C GLY A 236 -17.06 26.90 -4.13
N SER A 237 -16.08 27.66 -4.63
CA SER A 237 -14.69 27.21 -4.73
C SER A 237 -14.05 27.00 -3.35
N LEU A 238 -14.31 27.89 -2.37
CA LEU A 238 -13.84 27.73 -1.00
C LEU A 238 -14.44 26.49 -0.32
N ILE A 239 -15.75 26.26 -0.48
CA ILE A 239 -16.45 25.11 0.10
C ILE A 239 -15.92 23.80 -0.50
N ILE A 240 -15.83 23.69 -1.83
CA ILE A 240 -15.38 22.46 -2.48
C ILE A 240 -13.89 22.21 -2.23
N GLY A 241 -13.05 23.24 -2.21
CA GLY A 241 -11.65 23.12 -1.83
C GLY A 241 -11.47 22.60 -0.41
N PHE A 242 -12.26 23.10 0.55
CA PHE A 242 -12.26 22.62 1.93
C PHE A 242 -12.71 21.16 2.03
N LEU A 243 -13.80 20.79 1.33
CA LEU A 243 -14.30 19.41 1.32
C LEU A 243 -13.31 18.44 0.67
N LEU A 244 -12.63 18.85 -0.40
CA LEU A 244 -11.56 18.05 -1.02
C LEU A 244 -10.39 17.84 -0.05
N ALA A 245 -9.99 18.87 0.70
CA ALA A 245 -8.95 18.75 1.72
C ALA A 245 -9.37 17.77 2.84
N PHE A 246 -10.59 17.91 3.35
CA PHE A 246 -11.17 17.00 4.35
C PHE A 246 -11.18 15.54 3.85
N THR A 247 -11.74 15.29 2.66
CA THR A 247 -11.80 13.95 2.07
C THR A 247 -10.40 13.39 1.79
N SER A 248 -9.45 14.21 1.36
CA SER A 248 -8.07 13.78 1.10
C SER A 248 -7.34 13.35 2.38
N ILE A 249 -7.46 14.15 3.45
CA ILE A 249 -6.81 13.85 4.73
C ILE A 249 -7.47 12.64 5.38
N TYR A 250 -8.80 12.51 5.29
CA TYR A 250 -9.49 11.31 5.73
C TYR A 250 -9.00 10.07 4.98
N PHE A 251 -8.90 10.13 3.64
CA PHE A 251 -8.38 9.03 2.82
C PHE A 251 -6.99 8.57 3.27
N ILE A 252 -6.07 9.50 3.54
CA ILE A 252 -4.73 9.18 4.04
C ILE A 252 -4.81 8.46 5.39
N ASN A 253 -5.66 8.95 6.29
CA ASN A 253 -5.75 8.44 7.66
C ASN A 253 -6.35 7.03 7.77
N ILE A 254 -7.19 6.59 6.83
CA ILE A 254 -7.74 5.22 6.85
C ILE A 254 -6.63 4.17 6.78
N PHE A 255 -5.50 4.48 6.14
CA PHE A 255 -4.40 3.56 5.97
C PHE A 255 -3.36 3.61 7.09
N VAL A 256 -3.49 4.55 8.04
CA VAL A 256 -2.55 4.66 9.16
C VAL A 256 -2.74 3.42 10.03
N VAL A 257 -1.68 2.60 10.14
CA VAL A 257 -1.67 1.30 10.83
C VAL A 257 -2.44 1.36 12.14
N GLY A 258 -3.53 0.60 12.21
CA GLY A 258 -4.22 0.34 13.46
C GLY A 258 -3.34 -0.55 14.33
N LYS A 259 -2.61 0.05 15.28
CA LYS A 259 -2.30 -0.65 16.53
C LYS A 259 -3.61 -0.78 17.32
N GLY A 260 -4.45 -1.74 16.92
CA GLY A 260 -5.79 -1.91 17.48
C GLY A 260 -6.37 -3.27 17.15
N THR A 261 -6.09 -4.23 18.04
CA THR A 261 -6.88 -5.42 18.40
C THR A 261 -7.87 -6.00 17.38
N GLY A 262 -7.51 -7.13 16.76
CA GLY A 262 -8.45 -8.06 16.11
C GLY A 262 -8.00 -8.48 14.70
N ASP A 263 -8.24 -9.76 14.37
CA ASP A 263 -7.92 -10.48 13.12
C ASP A 263 -8.55 -9.92 11.83
N ILE A 264 -8.62 -8.60 11.66
CA ILE A 264 -9.12 -7.98 10.45
C ILE A 264 -7.91 -7.67 9.57
N LEU A 265 -7.75 -8.41 8.48
CA LEU A 265 -6.83 -8.11 7.38
C LEU A 265 -7.01 -6.65 6.93
N THR A 266 -6.18 -5.75 7.45
CA THR A 266 -6.20 -4.34 7.08
C THR A 266 -5.39 -4.16 5.80
N TYR A 267 -6.07 -3.77 4.72
CA TYR A 267 -5.39 -3.42 3.46
C TYR A 267 -4.56 -2.15 3.68
N HIS A 268 -3.24 -2.30 3.82
CA HIS A 268 -2.33 -1.18 4.00
C HIS A 268 -1.83 -0.66 2.64
N LEU A 269 -2.11 0.60 2.34
CA LEU A 269 -1.64 1.26 1.12
C LEU A 269 -0.54 2.27 1.46
N SER A 270 0.71 1.81 1.41
CA SER A 270 1.88 2.62 1.78
C SER A 270 2.04 3.89 0.94
N THR A 271 1.40 4.00 -0.23
CA THR A 271 1.47 5.16 -1.12
C THR A 271 0.27 6.12 -0.99
N ALA A 272 -0.57 5.96 0.04
CA ALA A 272 -1.80 6.73 0.21
C ALA A 272 -1.63 8.27 0.14
N PRO A 273 -0.61 8.91 0.75
CA PRO A 273 -0.39 10.35 0.61
C PRO A 273 -0.15 10.79 -0.83
N VAL A 274 0.59 9.99 -1.61
CA VAL A 274 0.90 10.30 -3.01
C VAL A 274 -0.33 10.12 -3.88
N ILE A 275 -1.18 9.14 -3.59
CA ILE A 275 -2.46 8.97 -4.28
C ILE A 275 -3.38 10.16 -3.99
N ALA A 276 -3.53 10.57 -2.73
CA ALA A 276 -4.31 11.76 -2.38
C ALA A 276 -3.77 13.03 -3.08
N PHE A 277 -2.45 13.21 -3.09
CA PHE A 277 -1.80 14.30 -3.82
C PHE A 277 -2.05 14.22 -5.33
N SER A 278 -2.01 13.01 -5.92
CA SER A 278 -2.27 12.80 -7.35
C SER A 278 -3.70 13.19 -7.75
N LEU A 279 -4.68 13.01 -6.85
CA LEU A 279 -6.06 13.46 -7.07
C LEU A 279 -6.18 14.99 -6.99
N LEU A 280 -5.30 15.65 -6.25
CA LEU A 280 -5.27 17.11 -6.15
C LEU A 280 -4.22 17.76 -7.09
N ILE A 281 -3.63 16.99 -8.00
CA ILE A 281 -2.43 17.40 -8.73
C ILE A 281 -2.64 18.66 -9.57
N LEU A 282 -3.82 18.84 -10.17
CA LEU A 282 -4.09 19.97 -11.06
C LEU A 282 -4.01 21.32 -10.30
N PRO A 283 -4.81 21.58 -9.25
CA PRO A 283 -4.69 22.82 -8.47
C PRO A 283 -3.34 22.95 -7.75
N MET A 284 -2.77 21.84 -7.26
CA MET A 284 -1.47 21.86 -6.58
C MET A 284 -0.34 22.29 -7.52
N ILE A 285 -0.26 21.71 -8.72
CA ILE A 285 0.80 22.06 -9.68
C ILE A 285 0.58 23.46 -10.24
N ASP A 286 -0.67 23.87 -10.50
CA ASP A 286 -0.93 25.21 -11.02
C ASP A 286 -0.43 26.30 -10.06
N THR A 287 -0.72 26.15 -8.75
CA THR A 287 -0.22 27.08 -7.73
C THR A 287 1.28 27.00 -7.53
N LEU A 288 1.84 25.80 -7.41
CA LEU A 288 3.29 25.61 -7.29
C LEU A 288 4.04 26.23 -8.48
N ASN A 289 3.58 26.00 -9.71
CA ASN A 289 4.20 26.55 -10.91
C ASN A 289 4.17 28.08 -10.92
N VAL A 290 3.03 28.68 -10.56
CA VAL A 290 2.91 30.14 -10.47
C VAL A 290 3.86 30.71 -9.41
N ILE A 291 3.96 30.07 -8.24
CA ILE A 291 4.90 30.47 -7.18
C ILE A 291 6.36 30.35 -7.66
N ILE A 292 6.74 29.23 -8.29
CA ILE A 292 8.09 29.00 -8.82
C ILE A 292 8.45 30.07 -9.86
N ILE A 293 7.57 30.34 -10.82
CA ILE A 293 7.80 31.35 -11.87
C ILE A 293 7.98 32.75 -11.25
N ARG A 294 7.23 33.09 -10.19
CA ARG A 294 7.37 34.39 -9.50
C ARG A 294 8.72 34.52 -8.80
N ILE A 295 9.12 33.49 -8.06
CA ILE A 295 10.42 33.45 -7.37
C ILE A 295 11.56 33.59 -8.38
N LEU A 296 11.51 32.85 -9.50
CA LEU A 296 12.51 32.95 -10.58
C LEU A 296 12.56 34.35 -11.22
N LYS A 297 11.43 35.08 -11.25
CA LYS A 297 11.33 36.46 -11.73
C LYS A 297 11.60 37.52 -10.65
N LYS A 298 12.05 37.13 -9.46
CA LYS A 298 12.27 38.00 -8.30
C LYS A 298 11.05 38.83 -7.90
N ARG A 299 9.84 38.29 -8.12
CA ARG A 299 8.57 38.91 -7.69
C ARG A 299 8.04 38.23 -6.43
N SER A 300 7.21 38.94 -5.67
CA SER A 300 6.60 38.39 -4.47
C SER A 300 5.70 37.19 -4.82
N PRO A 301 5.77 36.05 -4.09
CA PRO A 301 4.87 34.92 -4.25
C PRO A 301 3.39 35.28 -4.06
N PHE A 302 3.09 36.38 -3.36
CA PHE A 302 1.73 36.80 -3.01
C PHE A 302 1.10 37.82 -3.98
N GLU A 303 1.81 38.24 -5.02
CA GLU A 303 1.26 39.12 -6.07
C GLU A 303 0.28 38.35 -6.99
N ALA A 304 -0.77 39.00 -7.49
CA ALA A 304 -1.71 38.37 -8.44
C ALA A 304 -1.08 38.23 -9.85
N ASP A 305 -1.31 37.13 -10.56
CA ASP A 305 -0.73 36.87 -11.90
C ASP A 305 -1.70 36.11 -12.84
N LYS A 306 -1.48 36.20 -14.16
CA LYS A 306 -2.25 35.56 -15.24
C LYS A 306 -1.54 34.33 -15.86
N ASN A 307 -0.59 33.73 -15.13
CA ASN A 307 0.25 32.64 -15.64
C ASN A 307 -0.26 31.22 -15.30
N HIS A 308 -1.50 31.12 -14.82
CA HIS A 308 -2.19 29.86 -14.59
C HIS A 308 -2.31 29.02 -15.88
N ILE A 309 -2.30 27.69 -15.73
CA ILE A 309 -2.28 26.72 -16.84
C ILE A 309 -3.45 26.96 -17.80
N HIS A 310 -4.65 27.23 -17.28
CA HIS A 310 -5.83 27.47 -18.10
C HIS A 310 -5.70 28.73 -18.98
N HIS A 311 -5.06 29.81 -18.48
CA HIS A 311 -4.81 30.99 -19.30
C HIS A 311 -3.82 30.73 -20.43
N LYS A 312 -2.82 29.84 -20.22
CA LYS A 312 -1.88 29.46 -21.28
C LYS A 312 -2.59 28.69 -22.40
N TRP A 313 -3.51 27.79 -22.06
CA TRP A 313 -4.35 27.10 -23.04
C TRP A 313 -5.28 28.07 -23.81
N LEU A 314 -5.93 29.00 -23.12
CA LEU A 314 -6.77 30.01 -23.79
C LEU A 314 -5.96 30.91 -24.74
N LYS A 315 -4.72 31.26 -24.41
CA LYS A 315 -3.81 32.01 -25.29
C LYS A 315 -3.46 31.26 -26.59
N LEU A 316 -3.62 29.93 -26.65
CA LEU A 316 -3.49 29.16 -27.88
C LEU A 316 -4.69 29.31 -28.84
N GLY A 317 -5.75 29.99 -28.40
CA GLY A 317 -7.00 30.16 -29.13
C GLY A 317 -8.05 29.08 -28.85
N MET A 318 -7.87 28.27 -27.81
CA MET A 318 -8.85 27.25 -27.42
C MET A 318 -10.05 27.85 -26.70
N SER A 319 -11.23 27.24 -26.87
CA SER A 319 -12.42 27.60 -26.11
C SER A 319 -12.28 27.14 -24.66
N HIS A 320 -13.09 27.72 -23.77
CA HIS A 320 -13.20 27.31 -22.37
C HIS A 320 -13.48 25.80 -22.24
N ILE A 321 -14.49 25.30 -22.96
CA ILE A 321 -14.90 23.88 -22.91
C ILE A 321 -13.77 22.96 -23.39
N ASN A 322 -13.10 23.30 -24.50
CA ASN A 322 -12.01 22.48 -25.02
C ASN A 322 -10.81 22.47 -24.06
N THR A 323 -10.52 23.61 -23.43
CA THR A 323 -9.46 23.72 -22.42
C THR A 323 -9.78 22.84 -21.22
N THR A 324 -11.01 22.93 -20.69
CA THR A 324 -11.49 22.07 -19.60
C THR A 324 -11.34 20.59 -19.96
N PHE A 325 -11.80 20.19 -21.15
CA PHE A 325 -11.69 18.79 -21.59
C PHE A 325 -10.25 18.30 -21.66
N CYS A 326 -9.34 19.06 -22.29
CA CYS A 326 -7.93 18.68 -22.40
C CYS A 326 -7.25 18.58 -21.03
N MET A 327 -7.52 19.52 -20.11
CA MET A 327 -6.95 19.51 -18.77
C MET A 327 -7.48 18.34 -17.94
N VAL A 328 -8.79 18.08 -17.96
CA VAL A 328 -9.40 16.94 -17.25
C VAL A 328 -8.92 15.60 -17.82
N PHE A 329 -8.78 15.49 -19.14
CA PHE A 329 -8.27 14.29 -19.78
C PHE A 329 -6.82 14.00 -19.38
N TYR A 330 -5.95 15.01 -19.40
CA TYR A 330 -4.57 14.86 -18.94
C TYR A 330 -4.49 14.51 -17.44
N TYR A 331 -5.35 15.11 -16.64
CA TYR A 331 -5.48 14.77 -15.23
C TYR A 331 -5.89 13.30 -15.01
N LEU A 332 -6.90 12.80 -15.74
CA LEU A 332 -7.30 11.39 -15.69
C LEU A 332 -6.14 10.45 -16.04
N PHE A 333 -5.29 10.83 -16.99
CA PHE A 333 -4.07 10.08 -17.31
C PHE A 333 -3.11 10.02 -16.11
N ILE A 334 -2.91 11.11 -15.37
CA ILE A 334 -2.08 11.11 -14.16
C ILE A 334 -2.68 10.18 -13.09
N ILE A 335 -3.99 10.25 -12.84
CA ILE A 335 -4.67 9.36 -11.87
C ILE A 335 -4.46 7.90 -12.26
N PHE A 336 -4.64 7.57 -13.54
CA PHE A 336 -4.44 6.21 -14.04
C PHE A 336 -3.01 5.73 -13.76
N VAL A 337 -2.00 6.56 -14.04
CA VAL A 337 -0.59 6.24 -13.74
C VAL A 337 -0.40 6.04 -12.23
N ALA A 338 -0.93 6.94 -11.39
CA ALA A 338 -0.83 6.84 -9.94
C ALA A 338 -1.39 5.51 -9.41
N TYR A 339 -2.60 5.14 -9.83
CA TYR A 339 -3.23 3.89 -9.39
C TYR A 339 -2.58 2.63 -9.98
N LYS A 340 -2.05 2.70 -11.22
CA LYS A 340 -1.34 1.58 -11.86
C LYS A 340 -0.02 1.29 -11.15
N PHE A 341 0.70 2.33 -10.74
CA PHE A 341 2.00 2.22 -10.09
C PHE A 341 1.93 2.36 -8.57
N ARG A 342 0.76 2.26 -7.94
CA ARG A 342 0.58 2.45 -6.49
C ARG A 342 1.40 1.51 -5.59
N HIS A 343 1.94 0.41 -6.13
CA HIS A 343 2.71 -0.59 -5.40
C HIS A 343 4.23 -0.40 -5.53
N ILE A 344 4.70 0.66 -6.21
CA ILE A 344 6.12 1.02 -6.22
C ILE A 344 6.48 1.81 -4.95
N ASP A 345 7.77 2.06 -4.74
CA ASP A 345 8.25 2.94 -3.67
C ASP A 345 7.54 4.30 -3.67
N ILE A 346 7.15 4.78 -2.49
CA ILE A 346 6.37 6.01 -2.34
C ILE A 346 7.10 7.23 -2.90
N ASN A 347 8.42 7.32 -2.73
CA ASN A 347 9.22 8.46 -3.20
C ASN A 347 9.35 8.41 -4.73
N LEU A 348 9.57 7.23 -5.32
CA LEU A 348 9.55 7.05 -6.77
C LEU A 348 8.20 7.42 -7.38
N LEU A 349 7.10 6.99 -6.77
CA LEU A 349 5.76 7.37 -7.22
C LEU A 349 5.54 8.88 -7.11
N PHE A 350 5.97 9.49 -6.00
CA PHE A 350 5.86 10.94 -5.81
C PHE A 350 6.60 11.72 -6.90
N ILE A 351 7.86 11.37 -7.19
CA ILE A 351 8.67 12.00 -8.23
C ILE A 351 8.01 11.82 -9.61
N LEU A 352 7.54 10.60 -9.91
CA LEU A 352 6.83 10.32 -11.16
C LEU A 352 5.61 11.22 -11.33
N ILE A 353 4.73 11.28 -10.32
CA ILE A 353 3.50 12.09 -10.37
C ILE A 353 3.82 13.58 -10.43
N LEU A 354 4.80 14.05 -9.66
CA LEU A 354 5.24 15.45 -9.67
C LEU A 354 5.78 15.84 -11.06
N SER A 355 6.61 15.00 -11.67
CA SER A 355 7.18 15.23 -13.00
C SER A 355 6.12 15.28 -14.10
N LEU A 356 5.13 14.38 -14.05
CA LEU A 356 3.98 14.41 -14.95
C LEU A 356 3.14 15.66 -14.73
N GLY A 357 2.89 16.04 -13.48
CA GLY A 357 2.20 17.29 -13.15
C GLY A 357 2.84 18.51 -13.84
N PHE A 358 4.14 18.72 -13.64
CA PHE A 358 4.86 19.82 -14.28
C PHE A 358 4.90 19.69 -15.80
N LEU A 359 5.10 18.48 -16.36
CA LEU A 359 5.06 18.26 -17.80
C LEU A 359 3.73 18.78 -18.38
N GLY A 360 2.60 18.41 -17.76
CA GLY A 360 1.27 18.91 -18.09
C GLY A 360 1.15 20.43 -18.09
N ALA A 361 1.69 21.07 -17.06
CA ALA A 361 1.66 22.52 -16.90
C ALA A 361 2.41 23.28 -18.01
N TYR A 362 3.40 22.65 -18.65
CA TYR A 362 4.19 23.22 -19.76
C TYR A 362 3.74 22.75 -21.16
N ILE A 363 2.78 21.81 -21.28
CA ILE A 363 2.22 21.39 -22.59
C ILE A 363 1.79 22.61 -23.44
N PRO A 364 1.05 23.61 -22.91
CA PRO A 364 0.63 24.76 -23.72
C PRO A 364 1.80 25.57 -24.26
N ASP A 365 2.85 25.74 -23.46
CA ASP A 365 4.04 26.49 -23.82
C ASP A 365 4.83 25.75 -24.91
N ILE A 366 4.91 24.41 -24.82
CA ILE A 366 5.53 23.55 -25.84
C ILE A 366 4.75 23.63 -27.15
N ILE A 367 3.40 23.57 -27.11
CA ILE A 367 2.54 23.70 -28.29
C ILE A 367 2.70 25.09 -28.91
N TYR A 368 2.68 26.15 -28.10
CA TYR A 368 2.86 27.54 -28.55
C TYR A 368 4.20 27.69 -29.26
N TRP A 369 5.26 27.19 -28.62
CA TRP A 369 6.60 27.23 -29.17
C TRP A 369 6.70 26.39 -30.46
N HIS A 370 6.05 25.22 -30.54
CA HIS A 370 6.06 24.40 -31.76
C HIS A 370 5.24 25.03 -32.90
N LYS A 371 4.14 25.73 -32.61
CA LYS A 371 3.37 26.50 -33.60
C LYS A 371 4.21 27.69 -34.11
N LYS A 372 4.97 28.35 -33.24
CA LYS A 372 5.95 29.38 -33.61
C LYS A 372 7.14 28.82 -34.40
N ARG A 373 7.59 27.60 -34.08
CA ARG A 373 8.73 26.91 -34.71
C ARG A 373 8.36 26.08 -35.94
N ARG A 374 7.10 25.73 -36.20
CA ARG A 374 6.65 25.23 -37.53
C ARG A 374 6.77 26.32 -38.61
N ARG A 375 6.99 27.57 -38.22
CA ARG A 375 7.47 28.67 -39.09
C ARG A 375 9.00 28.66 -39.31
N MET A 376 9.78 27.83 -38.60
CA MET A 376 11.24 27.70 -38.68
C MET A 376 11.67 26.24 -38.42
N LYS A 377 11.82 25.42 -39.47
CA LYS A 377 12.26 24.01 -39.39
C LYS A 377 13.48 23.84 -38.45
N ASN A 378 13.42 22.92 -37.48
CA ASN A 378 14.47 21.89 -37.32
C ASN A 378 14.26 20.84 -36.20
N THR A 379 14.68 19.64 -36.61
CA THR A 379 14.77 18.25 -36.12
C THR A 379 15.39 17.94 -34.74
N LYS A 380 15.72 18.91 -33.88
CA LYS A 380 16.53 18.61 -32.67
C LYS A 380 15.78 18.02 -31.46
N ILE A 381 14.45 18.05 -31.44
CA ILE A 381 13.66 17.57 -30.27
C ILE A 381 13.39 16.07 -30.28
N LEU A 382 13.33 15.45 -31.46
CA LEU A 382 13.12 14.02 -31.57
C LEU A 382 14.28 13.23 -30.92
N ALA A 383 15.50 13.80 -30.95
CA ALA A 383 16.69 13.24 -30.31
C ALA A 383 16.62 13.28 -28.77
N LEU A 384 15.99 14.30 -28.18
CA LEU A 384 15.87 14.42 -26.72
C LEU A 384 14.83 13.46 -26.14
N LEU A 385 13.72 13.26 -26.86
CA LEU A 385 12.69 12.28 -26.49
C LEU A 385 13.19 10.82 -26.65
N PHE A 386 14.06 10.57 -27.63
CA PHE A 386 14.72 9.27 -27.79
C PHE A 386 15.73 8.99 -26.67
N LEU A 387 16.45 10.01 -26.19
CA LEU A 387 17.42 9.88 -25.08
C LEU A 387 16.74 9.55 -23.74
N ILE A 388 15.55 10.13 -23.46
CA ILE A 388 14.78 9.85 -22.24
C ILE A 388 14.17 8.44 -22.27
N SER A 389 13.83 7.92 -23.46
CA SER A 389 13.39 6.53 -23.66
C SER A 389 14.50 5.50 -23.44
N LEU A 390 15.78 5.89 -23.57
CA LEU A 390 16.93 5.01 -23.34
C LEU A 390 17.27 4.85 -21.85
N ILE A 391 16.93 5.83 -21.01
CA ILE A 391 17.23 5.84 -19.57
C ILE A 391 16.19 5.05 -18.75
N SER A 392 15.06 4.66 -19.35
CA SER A 392 13.95 3.95 -18.67
C SER A 392 14.03 2.41 -18.73
N LYS A 393 15.14 1.83 -19.19
CA LYS A 393 15.37 0.37 -19.04
C LYS A 393 15.86 0.06 -17.62
N SER A 394 14.92 -0.21 -16.72
CA SER A 394 15.21 -0.89 -15.46
C SER A 394 15.74 -2.30 -15.78
N CYS A 395 17.05 -2.50 -15.70
CA CYS A 395 17.73 -3.77 -15.98
C CYS A 395 17.52 -4.80 -14.86
N ILE A 396 16.32 -5.39 -14.78
CA ILE A 396 16.15 -6.71 -14.16
C ILE A 396 15.25 -7.52 -15.09
N THR A 397 15.86 -8.46 -15.80
CA THR A 397 15.16 -9.35 -16.73
C THR A 397 14.28 -10.31 -15.93
N THR A 398 13.04 -10.57 -16.38
CA THR A 398 12.11 -11.51 -15.70
C THR A 398 12.70 -12.91 -15.52
N LYS A 399 13.64 -13.30 -16.40
CA LYS A 399 14.44 -14.53 -16.32
C LYS A 399 15.31 -14.67 -15.07
N GLU A 400 15.58 -13.61 -14.34
CA GLU A 400 16.43 -13.65 -13.15
C GLU A 400 15.63 -13.72 -11.84
N VAL A 401 14.30 -13.58 -11.89
CA VAL A 401 13.46 -13.46 -10.69
C VAL A 401 12.45 -14.61 -10.57
N ARG A 402 12.10 -15.27 -11.68
CA ARG A 402 11.13 -16.37 -11.70
C ARG A 402 11.79 -17.70 -11.30
N TYR A 403 11.14 -18.43 -10.40
CA TYR A 403 11.53 -19.79 -10.00
C TYR A 403 11.19 -20.80 -11.10
N LEU A 404 11.93 -21.91 -11.12
CA LEU A 404 11.60 -23.12 -11.88
C LEU A 404 11.20 -22.84 -13.33
N GLN A 405 12.08 -22.17 -14.05
CA GLN A 405 11.90 -21.91 -15.48
C GLN A 405 12.20 -23.18 -16.27
N PRO A 406 11.52 -23.36 -17.42
CA PRO A 406 11.71 -24.50 -18.29
C PRO A 406 13.18 -24.71 -18.64
N ASN A 407 13.66 -25.95 -18.53
CA ASN A 407 15.05 -26.31 -18.80
C ASN A 407 15.15 -27.63 -19.56
N GLU A 408 15.97 -27.65 -20.62
CA GLU A 408 16.21 -28.82 -21.47
C GLU A 408 16.91 -29.97 -20.72
N HIS A 409 17.53 -29.71 -19.58
CA HIS A 409 18.22 -30.72 -18.76
C HIS A 409 17.30 -31.47 -17.77
N LEU A 410 16.00 -31.20 -17.75
CA LEU A 410 15.07 -31.94 -16.90
C LEU A 410 14.84 -33.35 -17.45
N THR A 411 15.34 -34.37 -16.74
CA THR A 411 15.06 -35.77 -17.04
C THR A 411 13.71 -36.21 -16.48
N LEU A 412 12.88 -36.83 -17.32
CA LEU A 412 11.60 -37.44 -16.95
C LEU A 412 11.69 -38.96 -17.09
N ASN A 413 10.97 -39.70 -16.26
CA ASN A 413 10.83 -41.15 -16.41
C ASN A 413 9.86 -41.51 -17.56
N GLU A 414 9.72 -42.80 -17.86
CA GLU A 414 8.84 -43.31 -18.93
C GLU A 414 7.36 -42.90 -18.79
N LYS A 415 6.94 -42.48 -17.59
CA LYS A 415 5.59 -41.99 -17.28
C LYS A 415 5.47 -40.46 -17.31
N GLY A 416 6.52 -39.75 -17.73
CA GLY A 416 6.56 -38.29 -17.76
C GLY A 416 6.69 -37.63 -16.39
N LEU A 417 7.09 -38.39 -15.35
CA LEU A 417 7.26 -37.89 -13.98
C LEU A 417 8.73 -37.59 -13.70
N ILE A 418 8.98 -36.59 -12.85
CA ILE A 418 10.32 -36.27 -12.35
C ILE A 418 10.73 -37.36 -11.34
N PRO A 419 11.83 -38.09 -11.56
CA PRO A 419 12.25 -39.13 -10.64
C PRO A 419 12.77 -38.50 -9.34
N TYR A 420 12.33 -39.04 -8.20
CA TYR A 420 12.87 -38.61 -6.92
C TYR A 420 14.26 -39.22 -6.70
N SER A 421 15.29 -38.37 -6.68
CA SER A 421 16.64 -38.76 -6.25
C SER A 421 16.83 -38.42 -4.78
N TYR A 422 16.59 -39.40 -3.90
CA TYR A 422 16.88 -39.26 -2.47
C TYR A 422 18.28 -39.80 -2.18
N GLU A 423 19.18 -38.95 -1.70
CA GLU A 423 20.40 -39.42 -1.05
C GLU A 423 20.01 -39.89 0.36
N GLU A 424 20.26 -41.16 0.67
CA GLU A 424 19.92 -41.72 1.97
C GLU A 424 20.70 -41.01 3.09
N TYR A 425 19.98 -40.57 4.11
CA TYR A 425 20.56 -39.83 5.23
C TYR A 425 21.39 -40.74 6.13
N LYS A 426 22.62 -40.31 6.42
CA LYS A 426 23.51 -40.92 7.40
C LYS A 426 23.47 -40.09 8.68
N VAL A 427 23.32 -40.76 9.81
CA VAL A 427 23.16 -40.13 11.12
C VAL A 427 24.42 -39.37 11.52
N THR A 428 24.24 -38.18 12.10
CA THR A 428 25.32 -37.31 12.57
C THR A 428 25.20 -37.03 14.06
N LYS A 429 26.26 -36.48 14.67
CA LYS A 429 26.27 -36.12 16.09
C LYS A 429 25.22 -35.07 16.39
N ASN A 430 24.58 -35.17 17.57
CA ASN A 430 23.44 -34.35 17.99
C ASN A 430 22.10 -34.60 17.29
N ASP A 431 22.01 -35.57 16.39
CA ASP A 431 20.71 -36.05 15.91
C ASP A 431 19.86 -36.55 17.10
N ILE A 432 18.55 -36.35 16.98
CA ILE A 432 17.58 -36.77 17.99
C ILE A 432 16.61 -37.75 17.33
N PHE A 433 16.44 -38.90 17.96
CA PHE A 433 15.50 -39.93 17.54
C PHE A 433 14.26 -39.98 18.42
N ARG A 434 13.18 -40.40 17.77
CA ARG A 434 11.98 -40.96 18.38
C ARG A 434 11.98 -42.46 18.14
N LEU A 435 12.06 -43.23 19.22
CA LEU A 435 12.02 -44.67 19.21
C LEU A 435 10.69 -45.14 19.80
N ASN A 436 9.94 -45.91 19.01
CA ASN A 436 8.71 -46.56 19.43
C ASN A 436 8.92 -48.08 19.41
N VAL A 437 8.73 -48.72 20.57
CA VAL A 437 8.73 -50.18 20.68
C VAL A 437 7.29 -50.62 20.92
N ILE A 438 6.76 -51.43 20.01
CA ILE A 438 5.38 -51.94 20.02
C ILE A 438 5.43 -53.43 20.34
N THR A 439 4.69 -53.87 21.35
CA THR A 439 4.66 -55.29 21.75
C THR A 439 3.24 -55.84 21.79
N THR A 440 3.10 -57.15 21.54
CA THR A 440 1.81 -57.86 21.73
C THR A 440 1.54 -58.16 23.21
N PRO A 441 0.28 -58.36 23.64
CA PRO A 441 -0.12 -58.31 25.05
C PRO A 441 0.19 -59.54 25.92
N GLU A 442 0.77 -60.62 25.38
CA GLU A 442 0.93 -61.87 26.13
C GLU A 442 2.27 -61.96 26.89
N GLY A 443 2.18 -61.94 28.22
CA GLY A 443 3.12 -62.57 29.14
C GLY A 443 4.40 -61.79 29.48
N ASP A 444 5.22 -61.49 28.49
CA ASP A 444 6.64 -61.16 28.74
C ASP A 444 6.94 -59.64 28.69
N ALA A 445 6.14 -58.85 27.97
CA ALA A 445 6.34 -57.40 27.83
C ALA A 445 6.00 -56.58 29.08
N ALA A 446 5.06 -57.07 29.88
CA ALA A 446 4.63 -56.37 31.08
C ALA A 446 5.67 -56.42 32.21
N GLN A 447 6.54 -57.43 32.27
CA GLN A 447 7.55 -57.51 33.32
C GLN A 447 8.82 -56.71 33.01
N PHE A 448 9.21 -56.60 31.74
CA PHE A 448 10.47 -55.96 31.38
C PHE A 448 10.42 -54.41 31.46
N TYR A 449 9.25 -53.80 31.22
CA TYR A 449 9.10 -52.33 31.20
C TYR A 449 7.83 -51.80 31.89
N SER A 450 7.21 -52.58 32.78
CA SER A 450 6.13 -52.04 33.62
C SER A 450 6.59 -50.80 34.37
N ALA A 451 5.67 -49.84 34.46
CA ALA A 451 5.79 -48.47 34.92
C ALA A 451 6.27 -48.27 36.38
N TYR A 452 7.08 -49.18 36.95
CA TYR A 452 7.55 -49.15 38.33
C TYR A 452 9.04 -48.83 38.51
N ASN A 453 9.83 -48.61 37.44
CA ASN A 453 11.25 -48.23 37.56
C ASN A 453 11.62 -46.82 37.06
N THR A 454 10.65 -45.93 36.83
CA THR A 454 10.88 -44.48 36.74
C THR A 454 10.95 -43.81 38.12
N SER A 455 11.61 -44.47 39.07
CA SER A 455 12.00 -43.86 40.35
C SER A 455 13.52 -43.75 40.39
N GLY A 456 14.03 -42.60 39.97
CA GLY A 456 15.35 -42.12 40.38
C GLY A 456 16.43 -42.03 39.30
N VAL A 457 16.34 -41.02 38.42
CA VAL A 457 17.47 -40.10 38.19
C VAL A 457 16.86 -38.70 37.98
N ALA A 458 17.06 -37.83 38.97
CA ALA A 458 16.74 -36.41 38.87
C ALA A 458 17.73 -35.76 37.88
N GLY A 459 17.27 -35.39 36.70
CA GLY A 459 18.09 -34.63 35.74
C GLY A 459 17.44 -34.47 34.36
N VAL A 460 16.78 -33.33 34.17
CA VAL A 460 16.48 -32.66 32.87
C VAL A 460 15.32 -33.22 32.02
N GLY A 461 14.19 -32.49 32.00
CA GLY A 461 13.43 -32.22 30.75
C GLY A 461 12.00 -32.73 30.61
N ASN A 462 11.01 -31.93 31.08
CA ASN A 462 9.61 -31.82 30.60
C ASN A 462 8.79 -33.08 30.29
N VAL A 463 8.07 -33.58 31.30
CA VAL A 463 6.80 -34.30 31.11
C VAL A 463 5.68 -33.26 30.95
N VAL A 464 5.13 -33.13 29.75
CA VAL A 464 3.92 -32.34 29.50
C VAL A 464 2.71 -33.12 30.01
N SER A 465 2.21 -32.70 31.17
CA SER A 465 0.89 -33.07 31.68
C SER A 465 -0.20 -32.49 30.78
N ASN A 466 -0.87 -33.33 30.00
CA ASN A 466 -2.07 -32.94 29.27
C ASN A 466 -3.29 -33.03 30.20
N ARG A 467 -3.79 -31.87 30.65
CA ARG A 467 -5.09 -31.73 31.32
C ARG A 467 -6.18 -31.80 30.26
N GLY A 468 -6.81 -32.96 30.12
CA GLY A 468 -8.04 -33.17 29.35
C GLY A 468 -8.71 -34.44 29.82
N GLY A 469 -9.81 -34.30 30.54
CA GLY A 469 -10.52 -35.45 31.14
C GLY A 469 -11.19 -36.32 30.10
N GLN A 470 -10.95 -37.63 30.17
CA GLN A 470 -11.97 -38.64 29.92
C GLN A 470 -11.53 -39.97 30.54
N SER A 471 -12.37 -40.48 31.44
CA SER A 471 -12.24 -41.85 31.96
C SER A 471 -12.52 -42.81 30.80
N GLY A 472 -11.51 -43.57 30.38
CA GLY A 472 -11.60 -44.56 29.32
C GLY A 472 -11.06 -45.89 29.82
N THR A 473 -11.98 -46.85 29.95
CA THR A 473 -11.79 -48.28 30.21
C THR A 473 -10.52 -48.86 29.58
N VAL A 474 -9.66 -49.47 30.40
CA VAL A 474 -8.53 -50.30 29.98
C VAL A 474 -9.08 -51.53 29.26
N ASN A 475 -9.01 -51.52 27.93
CA ASN A 475 -9.32 -52.66 27.08
C ASN A 475 -8.00 -53.11 26.43
N GLY A 476 -7.69 -54.41 26.51
CA GLY A 476 -6.38 -55.01 26.19
C GLY A 476 -5.90 -54.71 24.77
N GLY A 477 -5.10 -53.65 24.64
CA GLY A 477 -4.40 -53.27 23.42
C GLY A 477 -2.89 -53.32 23.62
N ASN A 478 -2.16 -53.53 22.53
CA ASN A 478 -0.70 -53.56 22.45
C ASN A 478 -0.05 -52.44 23.28
N ALA A 479 0.92 -52.78 24.12
CA ALA A 479 1.69 -51.78 24.85
C ALA A 479 2.63 -51.07 23.87
N SER A 480 2.56 -49.74 23.84
CA SER A 480 3.41 -48.90 23.00
C SER A 480 4.27 -48.05 23.92
N PHE A 481 5.59 -48.24 23.89
CA PHE A 481 6.55 -47.49 24.70
C PHE A 481 7.22 -46.43 23.83
N TYR A 482 7.26 -45.18 24.31
CA TYR A 482 7.82 -44.03 23.60
C TYR A 482 9.10 -43.57 24.30
N PHE A 483 10.22 -43.66 23.60
CA PHE A 483 11.45 -42.97 23.99
C PHE A 483 11.61 -41.76 23.06
N ASP A 484 11.13 -40.61 23.52
CA ASP A 484 11.30 -39.33 22.85
C ASP A 484 12.62 -38.69 23.30
N GLY A 485 13.41 -38.18 22.35
CA GLY A 485 14.58 -37.37 22.66
C GLY A 485 15.90 -38.14 22.76
N ILE A 486 16.01 -39.33 22.17
CA ILE A 486 17.27 -40.10 22.19
C ILE A 486 18.31 -39.36 21.33
N LYS A 487 19.27 -38.71 22.00
CA LYS A 487 20.31 -37.93 21.36
C LYS A 487 21.53 -38.79 21.02
N VAL A 488 22.12 -38.58 19.84
CA VAL A 488 23.44 -39.13 19.50
C VAL A 488 24.51 -38.38 20.28
N ASN A 489 25.24 -39.11 21.13
CA ASN A 489 26.30 -38.58 21.98
C ASN A 489 27.56 -38.21 21.18
N GLU A 490 28.52 -37.54 21.83
CA GLU A 490 29.78 -37.12 21.20
C GLU A 490 30.63 -38.30 20.70
N ASP A 491 30.48 -39.47 21.32
CA ASP A 491 31.10 -40.74 20.93
C ASP A 491 30.42 -41.42 19.72
N GLY A 492 29.39 -40.80 19.15
CA GLY A 492 28.66 -41.33 17.98
C GLY A 492 27.67 -42.47 18.31
N ASN A 493 27.44 -42.73 19.60
CA ASN A 493 26.54 -43.77 20.09
C ASN A 493 25.20 -43.19 20.57
N ILE A 494 24.12 -43.98 20.46
CA ILE A 494 22.86 -43.75 21.16
C ILE A 494 22.76 -44.67 22.37
N TYR A 495 22.26 -44.16 23.49
CA TYR A 495 21.95 -44.98 24.66
C TYR A 495 20.44 -45.25 24.68
N VAL A 496 20.07 -46.53 24.64
CA VAL A 496 18.68 -46.95 24.79
C VAL A 496 18.55 -47.71 26.11
N PHE A 497 17.66 -47.26 26.98
CA PHE A 497 17.45 -47.88 28.29
C PHE A 497 17.02 -49.35 28.12
N GLY A 498 17.69 -50.27 28.83
CA GLY A 498 17.47 -51.72 28.72
C GLY A 498 18.23 -52.43 27.59
N ILE A 499 18.78 -51.69 26.62
CA ILE A 499 19.50 -52.23 25.44
C ILE A 499 20.98 -51.83 25.44
N GLY A 500 21.32 -50.70 26.08
CA GLY A 500 22.68 -50.17 26.19
C GLY A 500 23.08 -49.26 25.03
N ASN A 501 24.40 -49.11 24.84
CA ASN A 501 24.95 -48.26 23.77
C ASN A 501 24.91 -48.96 22.41
N ILE A 502 24.50 -48.21 21.37
CA ILE A 502 24.47 -48.67 19.98
C ILE A 502 25.19 -47.62 19.13
N ALA A 503 26.11 -48.06 18.26
CA ALA A 503 26.78 -47.19 17.32
C ALA A 503 25.79 -46.67 16.27
N ALA A 504 25.66 -45.35 16.17
CA ALA A 504 24.67 -44.67 15.34
C ALA A 504 25.31 -43.77 14.26
N GLU A 505 26.40 -43.06 14.58
CA GLU A 505 27.05 -42.13 13.65
C GLU A 505 27.47 -42.82 12.34
N GLY A 506 27.18 -42.18 11.20
CA GLY A 506 27.53 -42.65 9.86
C GLY A 506 26.68 -43.82 9.34
N ARG A 507 25.79 -44.38 10.15
CA ARG A 507 24.87 -45.47 9.76
C ARG A 507 23.53 -44.94 9.28
N LYS A 508 22.79 -45.77 8.56
CA LYS A 508 21.41 -45.47 8.16
C LYS A 508 20.47 -45.72 9.33
N VAL A 509 19.38 -44.96 9.39
CA VAL A 509 18.32 -45.14 10.40
C VAL A 509 17.74 -46.56 10.33
N SER A 510 17.61 -47.14 9.13
CA SER A 510 17.14 -48.52 8.94
C SER A 510 18.07 -49.57 9.57
N ASP A 511 19.39 -49.35 9.47
CA ASP A 511 20.38 -50.29 9.99
C ASP A 511 20.41 -50.23 11.52
N ILE A 512 20.30 -49.02 12.10
CA ILE A 512 20.19 -48.83 13.55
C ILE A 512 18.88 -49.42 14.06
N GLN A 513 17.77 -49.24 13.33
CA GLN A 513 16.49 -49.84 13.68
C GLN A 513 16.59 -51.37 13.73
N LYS A 514 17.30 -51.98 12.76
CA LYS A 514 17.50 -53.42 12.73
C LYS A 514 18.32 -53.91 13.93
N ASP A 515 19.40 -53.23 14.29
CA ASP A 515 20.19 -53.58 15.48
C ASP A 515 19.38 -53.45 16.78
N ILE A 516 18.54 -52.41 16.88
CA ILE A 516 17.64 -52.27 18.03
C ILE A 516 16.62 -53.41 18.03
N GLN A 517 16.04 -53.75 16.87
CA GLN A 517 15.10 -54.86 16.73
C GLN A 517 15.72 -56.19 17.18
N GLU A 518 16.93 -56.52 16.74
CA GLU A 518 17.64 -57.75 17.13
C GLU A 518 17.84 -57.81 18.66
N LYS A 519 18.26 -56.71 19.29
CA LYS A 519 18.43 -56.66 20.75
C LYS A 519 17.12 -56.64 21.52
N VAL A 520 16.04 -56.13 20.94
CA VAL A 520 14.70 -56.23 21.52
C VAL A 520 14.25 -57.68 21.45
N ASP A 521 14.39 -58.35 20.32
CA ASP A 521 13.97 -59.75 20.14
C ASP A 521 14.72 -60.74 21.04
N GLU A 522 15.93 -60.43 21.54
CA GLU A 522 16.58 -61.23 22.59
C GLU A 522 15.73 -61.35 23.88
N ASN A 523 14.87 -60.35 24.14
CA ASN A 523 14.04 -60.26 25.34
C ASN A 523 12.56 -60.61 25.05
N PHE A 524 12.20 -60.95 23.81
CA PHE A 524 10.82 -61.19 23.37
C PHE A 524 10.71 -62.44 22.48
N LEU A 525 9.54 -63.09 22.47
CA LEU A 525 9.28 -64.16 21.50
C LEU A 525 9.29 -63.60 20.07
N GLU A 526 9.86 -64.36 19.13
CA GLU A 526 10.00 -63.97 17.72
C GLU A 526 8.66 -63.52 17.12
N GLY A 527 8.65 -62.33 16.51
CA GLY A 527 7.47 -61.74 15.88
C GLY A 527 6.44 -61.10 16.84
N LYS A 528 6.72 -61.04 18.14
CA LYS A 528 5.84 -60.38 19.14
C LYS A 528 6.25 -58.93 19.46
N SER A 529 7.30 -58.41 18.84
CA SER A 529 7.81 -57.04 19.01
C SER A 529 8.06 -56.34 17.66
N GLU A 530 7.85 -55.03 17.59
CA GLU A 530 8.19 -54.18 16.43
C GLU A 530 8.84 -52.87 16.90
N VAL A 531 10.02 -52.58 16.38
CA VAL A 531 10.78 -51.35 16.62
C VAL A 531 10.61 -50.40 15.46
N ARG A 532 10.18 -49.16 15.75
CA ARG A 532 10.12 -48.06 14.79
C ARG A 532 11.03 -46.92 15.25
N LEU A 533 12.06 -46.63 14.45
CA LEU A 533 13.01 -45.55 14.72
C LEU A 533 12.82 -44.45 13.68
N ASN A 534 12.56 -43.22 14.14
CA ASN A 534 12.43 -42.05 13.28
C ASN A 534 13.27 -40.89 13.80
N LEU A 535 13.77 -40.03 12.91
CA LEU A 535 14.35 -38.74 13.29
C LEU A 535 13.25 -37.80 13.82
N ASP A 536 13.58 -36.99 14.82
CA ASP A 536 12.70 -35.97 15.40
C ASP A 536 12.60 -34.72 14.49
N GLY A 537 12.31 -34.93 13.20
CA GLY A 537 12.22 -33.91 12.17
C GLY A 537 13.56 -33.48 11.57
N ILE A 538 13.49 -32.66 10.52
CA ILE A 538 14.64 -32.08 9.82
C ILE A 538 14.88 -30.68 10.38
N THR A 539 16.04 -30.48 10.98
CA THR A 539 16.55 -29.19 11.46
C THR A 539 17.58 -28.66 10.46
N TYR A 540 17.44 -27.41 10.04
CA TYR A 540 18.33 -26.76 9.08
C TYR A 540 18.49 -25.29 9.43
N TYR A 541 19.54 -24.66 8.91
CA TYR A 541 19.91 -23.29 9.22
C TYR A 541 19.85 -22.43 7.96
N ILE A 542 19.28 -21.23 8.06
CA ILE A 542 19.35 -20.23 6.99
C ILE A 542 20.25 -19.09 7.45
N LEU A 543 21.20 -18.69 6.59
CA LEU A 543 22.05 -17.52 6.82
C LEU A 543 21.98 -16.59 5.59
N GLY A 544 21.83 -15.29 5.83
CA GLY A 544 21.78 -14.29 4.77
C GLY A 544 21.97 -12.87 5.29
N ASP A 545 22.07 -11.91 4.37
CA ASP A 545 22.29 -10.48 4.69
C ASP A 545 21.11 -9.83 5.44
N LEU A 546 21.33 -8.60 5.93
CA LEU A 546 20.40 -7.79 6.77
C LEU A 546 18.98 -7.63 6.21
N GLU A 547 18.77 -7.77 4.89
CA GLU A 547 17.44 -7.72 4.27
C GLU A 547 16.67 -9.06 4.38
N THR A 548 17.31 -10.12 4.87
CA THR A 548 16.75 -11.48 5.02
C THR A 548 16.59 -11.90 6.48
N VAL A 549 16.67 -10.96 7.42
CA VAL A 549 16.66 -11.20 8.89
C VAL A 549 15.42 -11.98 9.37
N GLY A 550 14.29 -11.92 8.66
CA GLY A 550 13.11 -12.74 8.98
C GLY A 550 13.23 -14.24 8.65
N MET A 551 14.18 -14.62 7.78
CA MET A 551 14.42 -16.00 7.34
C MET A 551 15.59 -16.66 8.04
N ALA A 552 16.54 -15.87 8.53
CA ALA A 552 17.76 -16.38 9.15
C ALA A 552 17.50 -17.09 10.49
N GLY A 553 18.38 -18.03 10.82
CA GLY A 553 18.35 -18.79 12.07
C GLY A 553 18.03 -20.28 11.88
N GLU A 554 17.93 -20.99 13.01
CA GLU A 554 17.58 -22.41 13.09
C GLU A 554 16.09 -22.63 12.79
N LYS A 555 15.79 -23.60 11.94
CA LYS A 555 14.44 -23.99 11.51
C LYS A 555 14.27 -25.49 11.65
N LYS A 556 13.12 -25.92 12.16
CA LYS A 556 12.79 -27.34 12.34
C LYS A 556 11.46 -27.69 11.69
N TYR A 557 11.42 -28.80 10.96
CA TYR A 557 10.23 -29.25 10.24
C TYR A 557 9.98 -30.75 10.46
N TYR A 558 8.77 -31.11 10.90
CA TYR A 558 8.41 -32.49 11.27
C TYR A 558 7.92 -33.30 10.04
N LYS A 559 8.79 -33.44 9.03
CA LYS A 559 8.60 -34.36 7.89
C LYS A 559 9.85 -35.22 7.71
N GLN A 560 9.67 -36.43 7.18
CA GLN A 560 10.78 -37.32 6.82
C GLN A 560 11.57 -36.84 5.59
N HIS A 561 10.89 -36.13 4.68
CA HIS A 561 11.51 -35.51 3.51
C HIS A 561 11.05 -34.05 3.39
N LEU A 562 12.00 -33.14 3.16
CA LEU A 562 11.76 -31.71 2.99
C LEU A 562 12.52 -31.22 1.75
N SER A 563 11.80 -30.63 0.79
CA SER A 563 12.47 -29.98 -0.34
C SER A 563 12.98 -28.58 0.03
N ILE A 564 14.03 -28.11 -0.64
CA ILE A 564 14.56 -26.74 -0.43
C ILE A 564 13.51 -25.67 -0.74
N ILE A 565 12.58 -25.94 -1.65
CA ILE A 565 11.50 -25.02 -1.99
C ILE A 565 10.48 -24.94 -0.85
N GLU A 566 10.09 -26.07 -0.27
CA GLU A 566 9.22 -26.10 0.91
C GLU A 566 9.90 -25.43 2.11
N ALA A 567 11.20 -25.68 2.32
CA ALA A 567 11.99 -25.06 3.39
C ALA A 567 11.98 -23.52 3.27
N LEU A 568 12.21 -22.99 2.08
CA LEU A 568 12.18 -21.54 1.84
C LEU A 568 10.75 -20.96 1.88
N ALA A 569 9.75 -21.69 1.38
CA ALA A 569 8.35 -21.27 1.40
C ALA A 569 7.78 -21.20 2.81
N ALA A 570 8.10 -22.16 3.68
CA ALA A 570 7.71 -22.17 5.08
C ALA A 570 8.25 -20.95 5.86
N ASN A 571 9.29 -20.29 5.34
CA ASN A 571 9.92 -19.11 5.90
C ASN A 571 9.58 -17.80 5.17
N GLY A 572 8.55 -17.79 4.32
CA GLY A 572 8.07 -16.58 3.63
C GLY A 572 8.65 -16.33 2.22
N GLY A 573 9.54 -17.21 1.73
CA GLY A 573 10.10 -17.20 0.36
C GLY A 573 11.10 -16.08 0.05
N LEU A 574 12.04 -16.28 -0.88
CA LEU A 574 13.16 -15.35 -1.05
C LEU A 574 12.77 -13.94 -1.56
N ASN A 575 13.38 -12.92 -0.98
CA ASN A 575 13.30 -11.51 -1.42
C ASN A 575 13.94 -11.32 -2.81
N ARG A 576 13.61 -10.22 -3.49
CA ARG A 576 14.09 -9.85 -4.84
C ARG A 576 15.58 -9.54 -4.90
N THR A 577 16.21 -9.25 -3.77
CA THR A 577 17.63 -8.91 -3.64
C THR A 577 18.54 -10.14 -3.53
N VAL A 578 17.96 -11.30 -3.18
CA VAL A 578 18.68 -12.58 -3.13
C VAL A 578 18.99 -13.07 -4.55
N ASP A 579 20.22 -13.55 -4.75
CA ASP A 579 20.62 -14.22 -5.98
C ASP A 579 20.13 -15.67 -6.00
N LYS A 580 18.98 -15.89 -6.65
CA LYS A 580 18.36 -17.22 -6.78
C LYS A 580 19.19 -18.22 -7.60
N ARG A 581 20.22 -17.75 -8.33
CA ARG A 581 21.16 -18.60 -9.10
C ARG A 581 22.37 -19.02 -8.28
N ASN A 582 22.59 -18.39 -7.13
CA ASN A 582 23.80 -18.56 -6.33
C ASN A 582 23.46 -18.81 -4.86
N ILE A 583 22.56 -19.76 -4.62
CA ILE A 583 22.27 -20.24 -3.27
C ILE A 583 23.27 -21.33 -2.96
N ILE A 584 23.90 -21.28 -1.79
CA ILE A 584 24.89 -22.27 -1.38
C ILE A 584 24.26 -23.13 -0.29
N LEU A 585 24.29 -24.45 -0.49
CA LEU A 585 23.93 -25.45 0.51
C LEU A 585 25.23 -26.06 1.05
N GLU A 586 25.41 -26.02 2.37
CA GLU A 586 26.46 -26.76 3.07
C GLU A 586 25.84 -27.94 3.78
N ARG A 587 26.32 -29.13 3.44
CA ARG A 587 25.89 -30.40 4.03
C ARG A 587 27.03 -31.00 4.83
N HIS A 588 26.73 -31.38 6.06
CA HIS A 588 27.70 -31.96 6.97
C HIS A 588 27.61 -33.50 6.90
N TYR A 589 28.74 -34.13 6.59
CA TYR A 589 28.89 -35.59 6.64
C TYR A 589 29.90 -35.94 7.75
N PRO A 590 29.91 -37.19 8.24
CA PRO A 590 30.93 -37.66 9.18
C PRO A 590 32.37 -37.48 8.67
N GLU A 591 32.57 -37.52 7.34
CA GLU A 591 33.86 -37.37 6.68
C GLU A 591 34.27 -35.90 6.43
N GLY A 592 33.34 -34.94 6.56
CA GLY A 592 33.60 -33.51 6.29
C GLY A 592 32.37 -32.74 5.78
N ILE A 593 32.58 -31.47 5.38
CA ILE A 593 31.51 -30.59 4.90
C ILE A 593 31.56 -30.49 3.37
N LYS A 594 30.43 -30.72 2.71
CA LYS A 594 30.28 -30.54 1.25
C LYS A 594 29.48 -29.28 0.95
N ARG A 595 30.06 -28.40 0.14
CA ARG A 595 29.44 -27.15 -0.31
C ARG A 595 28.96 -27.28 -1.75
N VAL A 596 27.68 -27.00 -1.99
CA VAL A 596 27.05 -27.11 -3.32
C VAL A 596 26.34 -25.81 -3.67
N LYS A 597 26.51 -25.36 -4.91
CA LYS A 597 25.78 -24.21 -5.46
C LYS A 597 24.51 -24.68 -6.16
N LEU A 598 23.39 -24.09 -5.77
CA LEU A 598 22.05 -24.38 -6.27
C LEU A 598 21.49 -23.19 -7.04
N ASP A 599 20.87 -23.48 -8.19
CA ASP A 599 20.14 -22.52 -9.01
C ASP A 599 18.64 -22.84 -8.95
N LEU A 600 17.90 -22.07 -8.15
CA LEU A 600 16.44 -22.23 -8.00
C LEU A 600 15.64 -21.61 -9.15
N THR A 601 16.30 -20.96 -10.11
CA THR A 601 15.64 -20.41 -11.30
C THR A 601 15.35 -21.47 -12.35
N ARG A 602 15.99 -22.64 -12.29
CA ARG A 602 15.84 -23.73 -13.26
C ARG A 602 15.02 -24.87 -12.65
N GLU A 603 14.18 -25.52 -13.45
CA GLU A 603 13.36 -26.65 -12.97
C GLU A 603 14.12 -27.97 -12.79
N ASP A 604 15.25 -28.15 -13.48
CA ASP A 604 16.09 -29.35 -13.40
C ASP A 604 16.76 -29.55 -12.04
N ILE A 605 16.71 -28.53 -11.16
CA ILE A 605 17.13 -28.64 -9.77
C ILE A 605 16.41 -29.77 -9.02
N MET A 606 15.18 -30.14 -9.43
CA MET A 606 14.42 -31.24 -8.82
C MET A 606 15.08 -32.61 -8.98
N ASN A 607 15.96 -32.78 -9.97
CA ASN A 607 16.74 -34.01 -10.16
C ASN A 607 18.02 -34.06 -9.31
N SER A 608 18.39 -32.94 -8.66
CA SER A 608 19.59 -32.87 -7.85
C SER A 608 19.42 -33.61 -6.53
N PRO A 609 20.42 -34.39 -6.06
CA PRO A 609 20.38 -34.99 -4.73
C PRO A 609 20.37 -33.94 -3.60
N TYR A 610 20.73 -32.69 -3.91
CA TYR A 610 20.71 -31.53 -3.01
C TYR A 610 19.39 -30.76 -3.02
N TYR A 611 18.40 -31.22 -3.79
CA TYR A 611 17.05 -30.67 -3.75
C TYR A 611 16.34 -30.97 -2.42
N TRP A 612 16.67 -32.11 -1.83
CA TRP A 612 16.14 -32.58 -0.55
C TRP A 612 17.08 -32.15 0.57
N VAL A 613 16.54 -31.38 1.52
CA VAL A 613 17.25 -30.88 2.70
C VAL A 613 17.37 -32.00 3.72
N GLN A 614 18.55 -32.13 4.31
CA GLN A 614 18.88 -33.09 5.36
C GLN A 614 19.06 -32.40 6.71
N ASN A 615 19.08 -33.19 7.79
CA ASN A 615 19.28 -32.65 9.12
C ASN A 615 20.70 -32.05 9.22
N GLY A 616 20.81 -30.84 9.76
CA GLY A 616 22.06 -30.10 9.89
C GLY A 616 22.49 -29.28 8.66
N ASP A 617 21.72 -29.28 7.57
CA ASP A 617 22.05 -28.50 6.36
C ASP A 617 22.03 -26.99 6.66
N VAL A 618 22.99 -26.25 6.06
CA VAL A 618 23.07 -24.78 6.12
C VAL A 618 22.82 -24.18 4.74
N ILE A 619 21.79 -23.34 4.62
CA ILE A 619 21.41 -22.63 3.41
C ILE A 619 21.92 -21.20 3.50
N LEU A 620 22.94 -20.89 2.70
CA LEU A 620 23.51 -19.56 2.59
C LEU A 620 22.88 -18.81 1.41
N LEU A 621 22.26 -17.67 1.71
CA LEU A 621 21.62 -16.80 0.75
C LEU A 621 22.55 -15.64 0.38
N ASN A 622 23.13 -15.71 -0.82
CA ASN A 622 23.96 -14.62 -1.34
C ASN A 622 23.10 -13.50 -1.91
N THR A 623 23.57 -12.26 -1.76
CA THR A 623 23.02 -11.10 -2.45
C THR A 623 23.65 -10.95 -3.83
N ARG A 624 22.90 -10.39 -4.78
CA ARG A 624 23.39 -10.18 -6.15
C ARG A 624 24.51 -9.14 -6.14
N GLU A 625 25.56 -9.38 -6.93
CA GLU A 625 26.58 -8.39 -7.24
C GLU A 625 25.92 -7.19 -7.95
N LYS A 626 25.70 -6.08 -7.21
CA LYS A 626 25.48 -4.78 -7.83
C LYS A 626 26.83 -4.25 -8.29
N SER A 627 26.88 -3.62 -9.47
CA SER A 627 28.09 -2.91 -9.92
C SER A 627 28.55 -1.96 -8.81
N LEU A 628 29.74 -2.21 -8.26
CA LEU A 628 30.40 -1.45 -7.20
C LEU A 628 30.81 -0.02 -7.60
N TYR A 629 30.34 0.51 -8.72
CA TYR A 629 30.34 1.95 -8.94
C TYR A 629 29.45 2.57 -7.87
N GLY A 630 30.06 3.27 -6.92
CA GLY A 630 29.43 4.01 -5.83
C GLY A 630 28.45 5.11 -6.26
N PHE A 631 27.95 5.07 -7.49
CA PHE A 631 26.84 5.84 -8.03
C PHE A 631 25.45 5.23 -7.74
N GLY A 632 25.39 4.10 -7.02
CA GLY A 632 24.18 3.28 -6.93
C GLY A 632 23.72 2.88 -5.53
N LYS A 633 24.28 3.40 -4.43
CA LYS A 633 23.80 3.02 -3.09
C LYS A 633 22.46 3.68 -2.75
N GLU A 634 22.21 4.90 -3.20
CA GLU A 634 20.87 5.42 -3.44
C GLU A 634 20.94 6.42 -4.60
N PRO A 635 20.08 6.32 -5.63
CA PRO A 635 19.93 7.39 -6.62
C PRO A 635 19.69 8.75 -5.94
N LEU A 636 19.08 8.72 -4.75
CA LEU A 636 18.77 9.87 -3.91
C LEU A 636 20.00 10.53 -3.29
N GLN A 637 20.99 9.77 -2.82
CA GLN A 637 22.24 10.36 -2.31
C GLN A 637 23.00 11.02 -3.45
N THR A 638 23.13 10.37 -4.60
CA THR A 638 23.79 10.97 -5.78
C THR A 638 23.07 12.24 -6.25
N LEU A 639 21.72 12.24 -6.26
CA LEU A 639 20.93 13.43 -6.60
C LEU A 639 21.00 14.52 -5.54
N THR A 640 20.98 14.18 -4.25
CA THR A 640 21.09 15.17 -3.16
C THR A 640 22.50 15.74 -3.06
N THR A 641 23.56 14.94 -3.30
CA THR A 641 24.93 15.44 -3.45
C THR A 641 25.05 16.32 -4.69
N GLY A 642 24.40 15.96 -5.81
CA GLY A 642 24.34 16.80 -7.00
C GLY A 642 23.60 18.13 -6.78
N VAL A 643 22.42 18.09 -6.15
CA VAL A 643 21.62 19.27 -5.82
C VAL A 643 22.33 20.13 -4.78
N SER A 644 22.96 19.54 -3.76
CA SER A 644 23.74 20.28 -2.76
C SER A 644 24.99 20.91 -3.37
N LEU A 645 25.72 20.24 -4.26
CA LEU A 645 26.83 20.86 -4.99
C LEU A 645 26.36 22.05 -5.84
N VAL A 646 25.23 21.90 -6.54
CA VAL A 646 24.64 22.97 -7.35
C VAL A 646 24.15 24.13 -6.49
N THR A 647 23.47 23.88 -5.36
CA THR A 647 23.01 24.93 -4.45
C THR A 647 24.16 25.62 -3.73
N THR A 648 25.21 24.89 -3.37
CA THR A 648 26.41 25.48 -2.73
C THR A 648 27.18 26.33 -3.73
N ALA A 649 27.36 25.86 -4.98
CA ALA A 649 27.97 26.64 -6.06
C ALA A 649 27.14 27.90 -6.40
N LEU A 650 25.81 27.78 -6.44
CA LEU A 650 24.91 28.94 -6.59
C LEU A 650 24.99 29.91 -5.41
N SER A 651 25.13 29.41 -4.18
CA SER A 651 25.25 30.25 -2.99
C SER A 651 26.58 31.00 -2.96
N ILE A 652 27.68 30.33 -3.32
CA ILE A 652 29.00 30.94 -3.48
C ILE A 652 28.98 31.99 -4.61
N TYR A 653 28.39 31.66 -5.76
CA TYR A 653 28.22 32.61 -6.86
C TYR A 653 27.36 33.83 -6.46
N LEU A 654 26.30 33.63 -5.70
CA LEU A 654 25.44 34.72 -5.19
C LEU A 654 26.14 35.58 -4.13
N LEU A 655 27.07 35.03 -3.37
CA LEU A 655 27.91 35.79 -2.43
C LEU A 655 28.98 36.60 -3.16
N ILE A 656 29.65 36.01 -4.16
CA ILE A 656 30.71 36.68 -4.93
C ILE A 656 30.13 37.75 -5.85
N SER A 657 28.94 37.56 -6.44
CA SER A 657 28.30 38.55 -7.32
C SER A 657 27.62 39.73 -6.59
N ARG A 658 27.70 39.76 -5.25
CA ARG A 658 27.15 40.81 -4.40
C ARG A 658 28.22 41.75 -3.81
N PHE A 659 29.49 41.44 -4.06
CA PHE A 659 30.63 42.35 -3.99
C PHE A 659 31.05 42.70 -5.41
#